data_AF-A0A9E2LJG2-F1
#
_entry.id   AF-A0A9E2LJG2-F1
#
_cell.length_a   1.000
_cell.length_b   1.000
_cell.length_c   1.000
_cell.angle_alpha   90.00
_cell.angle_beta   90.00
_cell.angle_gamma   90.00
#
_symmetry.space_group_name_H-M   'P 1'
#
loop_
_entity.id
_entity.type
_entity.pdbx_description
1 polymer ?
#
loop_
_entity_poly.entity_id
_entity_poly.type
_entity_poly.pdbx_seq_one_letter_code
_entity_poly.pdbx_strand_id
1 'polypeptide(L)'
;MTDGKKKLVLIDGNALVHRAFHALAQANLTSPTGEPTGAVYGFAVMLLNIYTKLRPDYIAVAFDTAAPTFRHKEYAEYKATRIKAPQELYDQIPRIQELVETFNIPMFLEDGFEADDIVGTLAKQSPETIDTYIATGDMDALQLVDNHTFVYAPRKGFSDIVIYNSKEVEATKGIKPSQVTDFKGLRGDPSDNIPGVPGIGEVTAKKLLLEYGSIDKIYQHLNDLPDKTRELLVTNKAKAIQSRGLATILTNIPIKLDLKKAQAVEFDANQVRDLFFKLGFRSLVNRIPNGTLTKGGQTSFFESAPTGKTAQGKDKLSFTEKLDHDLDSVLRQMEKNGILLDVDFINKLNQQVSDSLTDLTQKIYKQTGDEFNINSPAQLSEVLFKKLELPTTGIKKTKTAYSTAVGELEKIIDHHPIIRNILQYRQWEKLRNTYLETLPKLVDKHNRIHTTYAQDTSTGRLSSSNPNLQNIPIRSELGAEIRKAFIAPTGYLLLSADYSQIELRIVASLSKDTRMMESFQKGEDFHARVAAEISGVGINEVTKNQRRNAKAVNFGLVYGVSPYGLSANTDMSVAEASEYINKYFTLHPGIKKYMKEIVAYAVQHGYVETLFGRRREMPELQSSIMAVRNAAQRAAINMPIQGTAADMLKLAMIEVAKYLPQVSPKTKMLLQVHDELVLEVPTKEAKKVGKLVKTAMENVYKLDVPIIANVSAGPSWGATSTIKI
;
A
#
# COMPACT_ATOMS: atom_id res chain seq x y z
N MET A 1 20.23 2.36 -7.91
CA MET A 1 21.18 1.30 -7.51
C MET A 1 21.45 0.48 -8.76
N THR A 2 22.65 0.61 -9.32
CA THR A 2 23.15 -0.24 -10.41
C THR A 2 23.51 -1.60 -9.83
N ASP A 3 22.85 -2.67 -10.27
CA ASP A 3 23.44 -3.74 -11.10
C ASP A 3 22.62 -5.03 -10.99
N GLY A 4 22.48 -5.75 -12.09
CA GLY A 4 21.60 -6.93 -12.26
C GLY A 4 22.08 -8.20 -11.56
N LYS A 5 22.55 -8.12 -10.30
CA LYS A 5 22.91 -9.29 -9.51
C LYS A 5 21.68 -10.10 -9.15
N LYS A 6 21.81 -11.42 -9.27
CA LYS A 6 20.79 -12.37 -8.80
C LYS A 6 20.65 -12.26 -7.28
N LYS A 7 19.47 -12.57 -6.76
CA LYS A 7 19.15 -12.47 -5.33
C LYS A 7 18.78 -13.80 -4.72
N LEU A 8 19.40 -14.12 -3.59
CA LEU A 8 19.02 -15.22 -2.71
C LEU A 8 18.31 -14.65 -1.49
N VAL A 9 17.14 -15.17 -1.15
CA VAL A 9 16.45 -14.85 0.11
C VAL A 9 16.45 -16.06 1.03
N LEU A 10 17.01 -15.89 2.23
CA LEU A 10 17.04 -16.91 3.27
C LEU A 10 16.08 -16.49 4.36
N ILE A 11 15.03 -17.28 4.59
CA ILE A 11 14.00 -16.97 5.57
C ILE A 11 14.29 -17.74 6.86
N ASP A 12 14.34 -17.00 7.97
CA ASP A 12 14.26 -17.57 9.31
C ASP A 12 12.77 -17.80 9.63
N GLY A 13 12.33 -19.05 9.47
CA GLY A 13 10.94 -19.44 9.61
C GLY A 13 10.42 -19.13 11.01
N ASN A 14 11.13 -19.56 12.05
CA ASN A 14 10.71 -19.41 13.44
C ASN A 14 10.52 -17.93 13.82
N ALA A 15 11.50 -17.06 13.53
CA ALA A 15 11.34 -15.64 13.86
C ALA A 15 10.17 -15.01 13.10
N LEU A 16 9.98 -15.29 11.82
CA LEU A 16 8.86 -14.73 11.05
C LEU A 16 7.50 -15.26 11.53
N VAL A 17 7.41 -16.53 11.94
CA VAL A 17 6.20 -17.13 12.51
C VAL A 17 5.81 -16.44 13.81
N HIS A 18 6.75 -16.24 14.74
CA HIS A 18 6.49 -15.49 15.97
C HIS A 18 6.04 -14.05 15.66
N ARG A 19 6.69 -13.38 14.71
CA ARG A 19 6.29 -12.01 14.28
C ARG A 19 4.88 -11.98 13.72
N ALA A 20 4.53 -12.94 12.86
CA ALA A 20 3.21 -13.07 12.26
C ALA A 20 2.13 -13.29 13.34
N PHE A 21 2.37 -14.21 14.27
CA PHE A 21 1.46 -14.51 15.36
C PHE A 21 1.18 -13.28 16.23
N HIS A 22 2.22 -12.59 16.71
CA HIS A 22 2.03 -11.41 17.55
C HIS A 22 1.39 -10.23 16.80
N ALA A 23 1.67 -10.06 15.51
CA ALA A 23 1.06 -9.02 14.68
C ALA A 23 -0.46 -9.23 14.49
N LEU A 24 -0.93 -10.49 14.56
CA LEU A 24 -2.33 -10.87 14.32
C LEU A 24 -3.01 -11.54 15.52
N ALA A 25 -2.39 -11.51 16.71
CA ALA A 25 -2.91 -12.18 17.91
C ALA A 25 -4.30 -11.70 18.33
N GLN A 26 -4.71 -10.50 17.93
CA GLN A 26 -6.05 -9.96 18.21
C GLN A 26 -7.07 -10.19 17.08
N ALA A 27 -6.63 -10.75 15.95
CA ALA A 27 -7.47 -10.91 14.76
C ALA A 27 -8.29 -12.21 14.76
N ASN A 28 -7.96 -13.18 15.62
CA ASN A 28 -8.64 -14.48 15.78
C ASN A 28 -9.03 -15.11 14.42
N LEU A 29 -8.08 -15.16 13.49
CA LEU A 29 -8.32 -15.69 12.15
C LEU A 29 -8.42 -17.22 12.21
N THR A 30 -9.44 -17.76 11.55
CA THR A 30 -9.66 -19.20 11.40
C THR A 30 -9.92 -19.55 9.95
N SER A 31 -9.63 -20.79 9.55
CA SER A 31 -10.02 -21.30 8.24
C SER A 31 -11.53 -21.62 8.20
N PRO A 32 -12.12 -21.88 7.02
CA PRO A 32 -13.51 -22.33 6.90
C PRO A 32 -13.86 -23.58 7.71
N THR A 33 -12.86 -24.39 8.08
CA THR A 33 -13.03 -25.58 8.93
C THR A 33 -12.85 -25.32 10.42
N GLY A 34 -12.53 -24.08 10.81
CA GLY A 34 -12.39 -23.65 12.20
C GLY A 34 -10.98 -23.74 12.79
N GLU A 35 -9.98 -24.26 12.05
CA GLU A 35 -8.58 -24.25 12.51
C GLU A 35 -8.05 -22.80 12.63
N PRO A 36 -7.29 -22.45 13.68
CA PRO A 36 -6.59 -21.17 13.77
C PRO A 36 -5.60 -20.98 12.61
N THR A 37 -5.62 -19.81 11.98
CA THR A 37 -4.77 -19.50 10.81
C THR A 37 -4.05 -18.15 10.91
N GLY A 38 -4.08 -17.49 12.07
CA GLY A 38 -3.48 -16.17 12.26
C GLY A 38 -1.99 -16.10 11.92
N ALA A 39 -1.19 -17.03 12.45
CA ALA A 39 0.25 -17.09 12.16
C ALA A 39 0.52 -17.48 10.71
N VAL A 40 -0.26 -18.43 10.19
CA VAL A 40 -0.17 -18.90 8.80
C VAL A 40 -0.45 -17.76 7.80
N TYR A 41 -1.51 -16.98 8.04
CA TYR A 41 -1.88 -15.83 7.20
C TYR A 41 -0.79 -14.75 7.24
N GLY A 42 -0.30 -14.41 8.43
CA GLY A 42 0.76 -13.41 8.58
C GLY A 42 2.05 -13.84 7.87
N PHE A 43 2.44 -15.12 8.00
CA PHE A 43 3.60 -15.67 7.29
C PHE A 43 3.39 -15.62 5.77
N ALA A 44 2.22 -16.02 5.27
CA ALA A 44 1.88 -15.94 3.85
C ALA A 44 1.97 -14.49 3.32
N VAL A 45 1.48 -13.50 4.07
CA VAL A 45 1.60 -12.08 3.70
C VAL A 45 3.06 -11.65 3.59
N MET A 46 3.92 -12.10 4.52
CA MET A 46 5.35 -11.77 4.54
C MET A 46 6.09 -12.45 3.39
N LEU A 47 5.79 -13.71 3.12
CA LEU A 47 6.34 -14.46 1.98
C LEU A 47 5.97 -13.78 0.65
N LEU A 48 4.70 -13.43 0.45
CA LEU A 48 4.26 -12.71 -0.75
C LEU A 48 4.90 -11.31 -0.87
N ASN A 49 5.17 -10.64 0.26
CA ASN A 49 5.93 -9.38 0.26
C ASN A 49 7.38 -9.58 -0.17
N ILE A 50 8.02 -10.68 0.24
CA ILE A 50 9.37 -11.04 -0.24
C ILE A 50 9.36 -11.21 -1.75
N TYR A 51 8.43 -12.00 -2.29
CA TYR A 51 8.29 -12.20 -3.73
C TYR A 51 8.07 -10.90 -4.51
N THR A 52 7.19 -10.04 -4.02
CA THR A 52 6.82 -8.81 -4.72
C THR A 52 7.88 -7.71 -4.61
N LYS A 53 8.49 -7.54 -3.42
CA LYS A 53 9.44 -6.46 -3.14
C LYS A 53 10.88 -6.81 -3.48
N LEU A 54 11.34 -8.01 -3.14
CA LEU A 54 12.73 -8.41 -3.39
C LEU A 54 12.89 -9.06 -4.77
N ARG A 55 11.84 -9.73 -5.28
CA ARG A 55 11.86 -10.52 -6.52
C ARG A 55 13.06 -11.48 -6.52
N PRO A 56 13.10 -12.45 -5.58
CA PRO A 56 14.22 -13.37 -5.47
C PRO A 56 14.37 -14.23 -6.73
N ASP A 57 15.62 -14.51 -7.10
CA ASP A 57 15.94 -15.60 -8.04
C ASP A 57 15.97 -16.94 -7.28
N TYR A 58 16.47 -16.90 -6.04
CA TYR A 58 16.59 -18.05 -5.17
C TYR A 58 15.97 -17.78 -3.80
N ILE A 59 15.37 -18.80 -3.18
CA ILE A 59 14.72 -18.72 -1.87
C ILE A 59 14.87 -20.04 -1.11
N ALA A 60 15.08 -19.95 0.20
CA ALA A 60 15.07 -21.10 1.12
C ALA A 60 14.53 -20.67 2.49
N VAL A 61 14.03 -21.64 3.27
CA VAL A 61 13.55 -21.39 4.63
C VAL A 61 14.25 -22.34 5.62
N ALA A 62 14.54 -21.85 6.82
CA ALA A 62 15.02 -22.65 7.94
C ALA A 62 13.98 -22.69 9.07
N PHE A 63 13.87 -23.83 9.76
CA PHE A 63 13.08 -23.95 10.99
C PHE A 63 13.90 -24.62 12.10
N ASP A 64 13.61 -24.26 13.35
CA ASP A 64 14.16 -24.95 14.52
C ASP A 64 13.59 -26.37 14.63
N THR A 65 14.36 -27.28 15.22
CA THR A 65 13.84 -28.57 15.66
C THR A 65 13.58 -28.57 17.17
N ALA A 66 12.92 -29.61 17.67
CA ALA A 66 12.70 -29.79 19.10
C ALA A 66 13.97 -30.23 19.85
N ALA A 67 15.06 -30.55 19.15
CA ALA A 67 16.28 -31.06 19.74
C ALA A 67 17.05 -29.93 20.47
N PRO A 68 17.65 -30.22 21.64
CA PRO A 68 18.45 -29.23 22.34
C PRO A 68 19.69 -28.86 21.54
N THR A 69 19.90 -27.57 21.36
CA THR A 69 21.05 -27.03 20.61
C THR A 69 22.34 -27.08 21.42
N PHE A 70 23.48 -26.81 20.77
CA PHE A 70 24.77 -26.70 21.49
C PHE A 70 24.71 -25.66 22.62
N ARG A 71 23.96 -24.55 22.45
CA ARG A 71 23.78 -23.50 23.46
C ARG A 71 23.14 -24.04 24.74
N HIS A 72 22.12 -24.88 24.61
CA HIS A 72 21.45 -25.51 25.76
C HIS A 72 22.35 -26.53 26.48
N LYS A 73 23.24 -27.20 25.74
CA LYS A 73 24.21 -28.15 26.31
C LYS A 73 25.35 -27.42 27.03
N GLU A 74 25.78 -26.28 26.51
CA GLU A 74 26.89 -25.48 27.05
C GLU A 74 26.45 -24.56 28.21
N TYR A 75 25.21 -24.07 28.18
CA TYR A 75 24.67 -23.19 29.22
C TYR A 75 23.20 -23.51 29.53
N ALA A 76 22.97 -24.20 30.66
CA ALA A 76 21.66 -24.70 31.04
C ALA A 76 20.59 -23.60 31.26
N GLU A 77 21.00 -22.38 31.62
CA GLU A 77 20.07 -21.27 31.81
C GLU A 77 19.75 -20.50 30.51
N TYR A 78 20.30 -20.90 29.37
CA TYR A 78 20.03 -20.27 28.08
C TYR A 78 18.53 -20.35 27.75
N LYS A 79 17.92 -19.20 27.42
CA LYS A 79 16.47 -19.04 27.17
C LYS A 79 15.55 -19.59 28.29
N ALA A 80 16.07 -19.93 29.47
CA ALA A 80 15.29 -20.55 30.55
C ALA A 80 14.21 -19.61 31.12
N THR A 81 14.42 -18.31 31.05
CA THR A 81 13.47 -17.26 31.48
C THR A 81 12.47 -16.87 30.39
N ARG A 82 12.58 -17.44 29.18
CA ARG A 82 11.71 -17.11 28.06
C ARG A 82 10.33 -17.71 28.30
N ILE A 83 9.30 -16.86 28.26
CA ILE A 83 7.92 -17.32 28.33
C ILE A 83 7.65 -18.19 27.09
N LYS A 84 7.30 -19.45 27.31
CA LYS A 84 6.94 -20.36 26.21
C LYS A 84 5.76 -19.77 25.46
N ALA A 85 5.87 -19.74 24.13
CA ALA A 85 4.77 -19.29 23.30
C ALA A 85 3.52 -20.18 23.50
N PRO A 86 2.31 -19.63 23.28
CA PRO A 86 1.08 -20.39 23.38
C PRO A 86 1.09 -21.61 22.46
N GLN A 87 0.52 -22.73 22.91
CA GLN A 87 0.44 -23.97 22.12
C GLN A 87 -0.22 -23.73 20.74
N GLU A 88 -1.20 -22.83 20.68
CA GLU A 88 -1.89 -22.39 19.46
C GLU A 88 -0.93 -21.88 18.35
N LEU A 89 0.24 -21.34 18.71
CA LEU A 89 1.26 -20.95 17.74
C LEU A 89 1.93 -22.19 17.14
N TYR A 90 2.35 -23.13 17.98
CA TYR A 90 3.03 -24.34 17.55
C TYR A 90 2.12 -25.22 16.70
N ASP A 91 0.82 -25.25 16.99
CA ASP A 91 -0.18 -26.01 16.23
C ASP A 91 -0.33 -25.49 14.78
N GLN A 92 0.07 -24.23 14.52
CA GLN A 92 0.04 -23.63 13.18
C GLN A 92 1.33 -23.87 12.37
N ILE A 93 2.44 -24.27 12.99
CA ILE A 93 3.73 -24.49 12.29
C ILE A 93 3.63 -25.54 11.18
N PRO A 94 2.98 -26.71 11.38
CA PRO A 94 2.83 -27.69 10.31
C PRO A 94 2.14 -27.13 9.06
N ARG A 95 1.17 -26.22 9.25
CA ARG A 95 0.48 -25.58 8.13
C ARG A 95 1.37 -24.57 7.40
N ILE A 96 2.29 -23.93 8.11
CA ILE A 96 3.29 -23.04 7.53
C ILE A 96 4.32 -23.85 6.73
N GLN A 97 4.68 -25.04 7.21
CA GLN A 97 5.54 -25.97 6.48
C GLN A 97 4.87 -26.44 5.18
N GLU A 98 3.58 -26.84 5.23
CA GLU A 98 2.80 -27.17 4.02
C GLU A 98 2.73 -25.99 3.04
N LEU A 99 2.56 -24.77 3.56
CA LEU A 99 2.58 -23.55 2.75
C LEU A 99 3.93 -23.36 2.03
N VAL A 100 5.05 -23.48 2.74
CA VAL A 100 6.41 -23.39 2.18
C VAL A 100 6.62 -24.47 1.12
N GLU A 101 6.20 -25.71 1.40
CA GLU A 101 6.31 -26.84 0.47
C GLU A 101 5.46 -26.61 -0.79
N THR A 102 4.27 -26.04 -0.67
CA THR A 102 3.39 -25.72 -1.81
C THR A 102 3.98 -24.64 -2.72
N PHE A 103 4.78 -23.73 -2.17
CA PHE A 103 5.59 -22.78 -2.93
C PHE A 103 6.89 -23.39 -3.50
N ASN A 104 7.10 -24.70 -3.32
CA ASN A 104 8.30 -25.44 -3.68
C ASN A 104 9.59 -24.80 -3.15
N ILE A 105 9.55 -24.29 -1.91
CA ILE A 105 10.70 -23.67 -1.25
C ILE A 105 11.45 -24.74 -0.45
N PRO A 106 12.77 -24.92 -0.66
CA PRO A 106 13.54 -25.88 0.13
C PRO A 106 13.57 -25.49 1.60
N MET A 107 13.27 -26.47 2.45
CA MET A 107 13.19 -26.33 3.89
C MET A 107 14.37 -27.04 4.55
N PHE A 108 15.06 -26.34 5.45
CA PHE A 108 16.19 -26.85 6.20
C PHE A 108 15.84 -26.96 7.68
N LEU A 109 16.06 -28.14 8.24
CA LEU A 109 15.94 -28.45 9.66
C LEU A 109 17.13 -29.35 10.02
N GLU A 110 17.90 -28.97 11.04
CA GLU A 110 19.08 -29.72 11.46
C GLU A 110 19.13 -29.79 13.00
N ASP A 111 19.17 -31.01 13.55
CA ASP A 111 19.19 -31.19 14.99
C ASP A 111 20.47 -30.65 15.62
N GLY A 112 20.32 -30.00 16.77
CA GLY A 112 21.44 -29.44 17.52
C GLY A 112 21.83 -28.00 17.14
N PHE A 113 21.16 -27.42 16.14
CA PHE A 113 21.38 -26.06 15.66
C PHE A 113 20.06 -25.28 15.59
N GLU A 114 20.12 -23.95 15.73
CA GLU A 114 18.94 -23.09 15.56
C GLU A 114 18.78 -22.68 14.09
N ALA A 115 17.58 -22.23 13.71
CA ALA A 115 17.28 -21.73 12.37
C ALA A 115 18.25 -20.62 11.95
N ASP A 116 18.71 -19.81 12.90
CA ASP A 116 19.68 -18.74 12.71
C ASP A 116 21.05 -19.28 12.26
N ASP A 117 21.50 -20.41 12.81
CA ASP A 117 22.75 -21.09 12.45
C ASP A 117 22.66 -21.70 11.05
N ILE A 118 21.48 -22.25 10.70
CA ILE A 118 21.18 -22.74 9.35
C ILE A 118 21.25 -21.57 8.35
N VAL A 119 20.53 -20.49 8.62
CA VAL A 119 20.51 -19.29 7.76
C VAL A 119 21.91 -18.67 7.64
N GLY A 120 22.66 -18.57 8.73
CA GLY A 120 24.04 -18.08 8.73
C GLY A 120 24.96 -18.93 7.89
N THR A 121 24.83 -20.26 7.96
CA THR A 121 25.60 -21.19 7.14
C THR A 121 25.24 -21.09 5.66
N LEU A 122 23.94 -21.03 5.33
CA LEU A 122 23.49 -20.87 3.94
C LEU A 122 23.91 -19.51 3.36
N ALA A 123 23.87 -18.44 4.16
CA ALA A 123 24.33 -17.12 3.74
C ALA A 123 25.83 -17.15 3.41
N LYS A 124 26.63 -17.82 4.25
CA LYS A 124 28.07 -17.95 4.03
C LYS A 124 28.43 -18.79 2.81
N GLN A 125 27.58 -19.76 2.44
CA GLN A 125 27.76 -20.57 1.24
C GLN A 125 27.33 -19.87 -0.06
N SER A 126 26.62 -18.73 0.05
CA SER A 126 26.18 -17.96 -1.12
C SER A 126 27.37 -17.34 -1.85
N PRO A 127 27.45 -17.45 -3.19
CA PRO A 127 28.49 -16.78 -3.96
C PRO A 127 28.42 -15.25 -3.83
N GLU A 128 29.56 -14.55 -3.76
CA GLU A 128 29.64 -13.08 -3.70
C GLU A 128 29.00 -12.35 -4.91
N THR A 129 28.76 -13.08 -6.00
CA THR A 129 28.03 -12.60 -7.18
C THR A 129 26.52 -12.52 -6.98
N ILE A 130 25.99 -13.09 -5.89
CA ILE A 130 24.56 -13.13 -5.54
C ILE A 130 24.35 -12.28 -4.29
N ASP A 131 23.44 -11.32 -4.36
CA ASP A 131 23.05 -10.56 -3.18
C ASP A 131 22.15 -11.42 -2.30
N THR A 132 22.56 -11.62 -1.05
CA THR A 132 21.88 -12.49 -0.10
C THR A 132 21.10 -11.67 0.91
N TYR A 133 19.80 -11.91 1.02
CA TYR A 133 18.91 -11.23 1.95
C TYR A 133 18.40 -12.21 3.00
N ILE A 134 18.76 -11.98 4.26
CA ILE A 134 18.27 -12.74 5.41
C ILE A 134 16.98 -12.11 5.91
N ALA A 135 15.85 -12.78 5.69
CA ALA A 135 14.54 -12.34 6.13
C ALA A 135 14.22 -12.89 7.53
N THR A 136 14.39 -12.07 8.55
CA THR A 136 14.18 -12.44 9.97
C THR A 136 13.56 -11.30 10.77
N GLY A 137 12.92 -11.67 11.90
CA GLY A 137 12.50 -10.74 12.94
C GLY A 137 13.56 -10.51 14.02
N ASP A 138 14.60 -11.35 14.06
CA ASP A 138 15.67 -11.30 15.04
C ASP A 138 16.80 -10.36 14.60
N MET A 139 17.27 -9.54 15.53
CA MET A 139 18.34 -8.57 15.26
C MET A 139 19.74 -9.17 15.45
N ASP A 140 19.83 -10.44 15.82
CA ASP A 140 21.08 -11.17 15.97
C ASP A 140 21.73 -11.48 14.64
N ALA A 141 20.91 -11.66 13.59
CA ALA A 141 21.37 -11.81 12.22
C ALA A 141 22.15 -10.59 11.70
N LEU A 142 22.08 -9.43 12.37
CA LEU A 142 22.90 -8.27 12.00
C LEU A 142 24.40 -8.56 12.10
N GLN A 143 24.82 -9.58 12.85
CA GLN A 143 26.21 -10.04 12.88
C GLN A 143 26.71 -10.63 11.55
N LEU A 144 25.78 -11.05 10.68
CA LEU A 144 26.07 -11.69 9.38
C LEU A 144 26.13 -10.68 8.22
N VAL A 145 25.84 -9.41 8.48
CA VAL A 145 25.82 -8.37 7.43
C VAL A 145 27.23 -8.10 6.93
N ASP A 146 27.42 -8.15 5.60
CA ASP A 146 28.68 -7.85 4.93
C ASP A 146 28.44 -7.07 3.60
N ASN A 147 29.35 -7.17 2.63
CA ASN A 147 29.26 -6.46 1.36
C ASN A 147 28.17 -6.99 0.42
N HIS A 148 27.73 -8.23 0.59
CA HIS A 148 26.73 -8.89 -0.26
C HIS A 148 25.62 -9.59 0.54
N THR A 149 25.73 -9.60 1.87
CA THR A 149 24.71 -10.13 2.79
C THR A 149 24.01 -8.99 3.52
N PHE A 150 22.69 -8.96 3.42
CA PHE A 150 21.81 -7.94 3.99
C PHE A 150 20.77 -8.57 4.89
N VAL A 151 20.31 -7.86 5.92
CA VAL A 151 19.17 -8.31 6.74
C VAL A 151 17.91 -7.56 6.35
N TYR A 152 16.86 -8.29 5.96
CA TYR A 152 15.53 -7.81 5.59
C TYR A 152 14.58 -8.04 6.77
N ALA A 153 14.29 -6.98 7.55
CA ALA A 153 13.53 -7.13 8.79
C ALA A 153 12.27 -6.25 8.87
N PRO A 154 11.13 -6.79 9.31
CA PRO A 154 9.92 -6.00 9.55
C PRO A 154 10.08 -5.15 10.83
N ARG A 155 9.85 -3.84 10.74
CA ARG A 155 9.83 -2.94 11.91
C ARG A 155 8.48 -2.91 12.62
N LYS A 156 7.39 -2.74 11.86
CA LYS A 156 6.04 -2.62 12.40
C LYS A 156 4.97 -3.16 11.44
N GLY A 157 4.29 -4.23 11.87
CA GLY A 157 3.31 -4.91 11.03
C GLY A 157 3.95 -5.50 9.77
N PHE A 158 3.17 -5.68 8.71
CA PHE A 158 3.60 -6.40 7.50
C PHE A 158 4.20 -5.51 6.39
N SER A 159 3.97 -4.19 6.44
CA SER A 159 4.32 -3.28 5.34
C SER A 159 5.58 -2.44 5.58
N ASP A 160 5.90 -2.12 6.82
CA ASP A 160 7.08 -1.36 7.23
C ASP A 160 8.29 -2.29 7.39
N ILE A 161 9.11 -2.36 6.34
CA ILE A 161 10.29 -3.23 6.24
C ILE A 161 11.54 -2.38 6.07
N VAL A 162 12.63 -2.80 6.71
CA VAL A 162 13.95 -2.20 6.54
C VAL A 162 14.99 -3.23 6.15
N ILE A 163 15.90 -2.78 5.29
CA ILE A 163 17.08 -3.52 4.87
C ILE A 163 18.27 -2.93 5.63
N TYR A 164 19.05 -3.80 6.28
CA TYR A 164 20.27 -3.44 6.98
C TYR A 164 21.48 -3.90 6.16
N ASN A 165 22.23 -2.94 5.61
CA ASN A 165 23.63 -3.10 5.21
C ASN A 165 24.55 -2.64 6.36
N SER A 166 25.87 -2.76 6.16
CA SER A 166 26.88 -2.39 7.17
C SER A 166 26.69 -0.98 7.73
N LYS A 167 26.36 0.02 6.89
CA LYS A 167 26.13 1.40 7.31
C LYS A 167 24.87 1.54 8.16
N GLU A 168 23.77 0.86 7.81
CA GLU A 168 22.56 0.94 8.62
C GLU A 168 22.71 0.21 9.96
N VAL A 169 23.50 -0.87 10.02
CA VAL A 169 23.86 -1.52 11.29
C VAL A 169 24.63 -0.53 12.17
N GLU A 170 25.67 0.11 11.64
CA GLU A 170 26.44 1.12 12.39
C GLU A 170 25.56 2.27 12.86
N ALA A 171 24.69 2.81 12.00
CA ALA A 171 23.78 3.90 12.36
C ALA A 171 22.76 3.50 13.44
N THR A 172 22.31 2.24 13.45
CA THR A 172 21.26 1.76 14.36
C THR A 172 21.82 1.25 15.69
N LYS A 173 22.93 0.51 15.64
CA LYS A 173 23.53 -0.15 16.81
C LYS A 173 24.69 0.64 17.40
N GLY A 174 25.31 1.55 16.64
CA GLY A 174 26.50 2.29 17.05
C GLY A 174 27.79 1.45 17.03
N ILE A 175 27.75 0.27 16.40
CA ILE A 175 28.86 -0.68 16.26
C ILE A 175 28.75 -1.39 14.90
N LYS A 176 29.85 -1.97 14.43
CA LYS A 176 29.91 -2.70 13.15
C LYS A 176 29.22 -4.07 13.25
N PRO A 177 28.77 -4.67 12.14
CA PRO A 177 28.25 -6.05 12.10
C PRO A 177 29.16 -7.06 12.83
N SER A 178 30.47 -7.01 12.54
CA SER A 178 31.48 -7.89 13.15
C SER A 178 31.64 -7.73 14.66
N GLN A 179 31.06 -6.68 15.26
CA GLN A 179 31.17 -6.36 16.69
C GLN A 179 29.90 -6.72 17.47
N VAL A 180 28.84 -7.19 16.81
CA VAL A 180 27.55 -7.50 17.45
C VAL A 180 27.70 -8.59 18.52
N THR A 181 28.44 -9.66 18.21
CA THR A 181 28.69 -10.78 19.13
C THR A 181 29.59 -10.37 20.29
N ASP A 182 30.64 -9.62 20.02
CA ASP A 182 31.52 -9.04 21.04
C ASP A 182 30.76 -8.10 21.99
N PHE A 183 29.84 -7.30 21.45
CA PHE A 183 28.97 -6.44 22.26
C PHE A 183 28.10 -7.26 23.21
N LYS A 184 27.50 -8.36 22.73
CA LYS A 184 26.75 -9.29 23.57
C LYS A 184 27.63 -10.02 24.58
N GLY A 185 28.86 -10.38 24.23
CA GLY A 185 29.81 -10.98 25.17
C GLY A 185 30.15 -10.06 26.35
N LEU A 186 30.31 -8.76 26.10
CA LEU A 186 30.59 -7.77 27.13
C LEU A 186 29.36 -7.38 27.96
N ARG A 187 28.25 -7.05 27.31
CA ARG A 187 27.04 -6.49 27.94
C ARG A 187 26.04 -7.55 28.40
N GLY A 188 26.13 -8.76 27.85
CA GLY A 188 25.12 -9.81 27.99
C GLY A 188 23.91 -9.58 27.08
N ASP A 189 23.01 -10.57 27.08
CA ASP A 189 21.70 -10.48 26.44
C ASP A 189 20.59 -10.96 27.37
N PRO A 190 19.85 -10.03 27.99
CA PRO A 190 18.71 -10.37 28.84
C PRO A 190 17.60 -11.15 28.14
N SER A 191 17.44 -11.02 26.81
CA SER A 191 16.37 -11.69 26.06
C SER A 191 16.55 -13.20 26.03
N ASP A 192 17.80 -13.63 25.85
CA ASP A 192 18.21 -15.03 25.78
C ASP A 192 18.84 -15.54 27.08
N ASN A 193 18.80 -14.71 28.12
CA ASN A 193 19.44 -14.97 29.40
C ASN A 193 20.96 -15.23 29.28
N ILE A 194 21.63 -14.60 28.33
CA ILE A 194 23.08 -14.68 28.18
C ILE A 194 23.73 -13.69 29.17
N PRO A 195 24.61 -14.13 30.08
CA PRO A 195 25.24 -13.23 31.04
C PRO A 195 26.24 -12.30 30.35
N GLY A 196 26.51 -11.13 30.95
CA GLY A 196 27.58 -10.23 30.51
C GLY A 196 28.71 -10.14 31.54
N VAL A 197 29.66 -9.24 31.32
CA VAL A 197 30.60 -8.82 32.35
C VAL A 197 29.86 -7.89 33.34
N PRO A 198 29.68 -8.29 34.61
CA PRO A 198 29.00 -7.46 35.60
C PRO A 198 29.67 -6.09 35.70
N GLY A 199 28.87 -5.02 35.66
CA GLY A 199 29.37 -3.65 35.68
C GLY A 199 29.78 -3.07 34.32
N ILE A 200 29.77 -3.86 33.24
CA ILE A 200 29.92 -3.36 31.86
C ILE A 200 28.55 -3.30 31.19
N GLY A 201 27.97 -2.10 31.16
CA GLY A 201 26.72 -1.83 30.46
C GLY A 201 26.93 -1.49 28.97
N GLU A 202 25.83 -1.15 28.30
CA GLU A 202 25.81 -0.85 26.86
C GLU A 202 26.79 0.26 26.45
N VAL A 203 26.84 1.36 27.19
CA VAL A 203 27.71 2.50 26.87
C VAL A 203 29.18 2.11 26.93
N THR A 204 29.58 1.41 28.00
CA THR A 204 30.96 0.97 28.20
C THR A 204 31.38 -0.07 27.17
N ALA A 205 30.52 -1.06 26.88
CA ALA A 205 30.78 -2.06 25.87
C ALA A 205 30.99 -1.43 24.48
N LYS A 206 30.12 -0.49 24.07
CA LYS A 206 30.27 0.23 22.80
C LYS A 206 31.55 1.03 22.74
N LYS A 207 31.88 1.78 23.79
CA LYS A 207 33.12 2.57 23.85
C LYS A 207 34.35 1.68 23.64
N LEU A 208 34.44 0.58 24.38
CA LEU A 208 35.57 -0.36 24.26
C LEU A 208 35.66 -0.97 22.85
N LEU A 209 34.53 -1.30 22.22
CA LEU A 209 34.53 -1.87 20.87
C LEU A 209 34.84 -0.85 19.78
N LEU A 210 34.41 0.40 19.94
CA LEU A 210 34.77 1.47 19.00
C LEU A 210 36.27 1.80 19.06
N GLU A 211 36.87 1.71 20.24
CA GLU A 211 38.28 2.01 20.48
C GLU A 211 39.20 0.85 20.07
N TYR A 212 38.93 -0.37 20.53
CA TYR A 212 39.82 -1.52 20.35
C TYR A 212 39.36 -2.48 19.24
N GLY A 213 38.14 -2.34 18.73
CA GLY A 213 37.63 -3.10 17.61
C GLY A 213 37.00 -4.46 17.95
N SER A 214 37.53 -5.21 18.92
CA SER A 214 37.03 -6.55 19.28
C SER A 214 37.33 -6.92 20.73
N ILE A 215 36.59 -7.89 21.29
CA ILE A 215 36.87 -8.45 22.63
C ILE A 215 38.33 -8.91 22.77
N ASP A 216 38.86 -9.62 21.77
CA ASP A 216 40.22 -10.17 21.86
C ASP A 216 41.26 -9.05 21.90
N LYS A 217 41.07 -7.97 21.13
CA LYS A 217 41.93 -6.78 21.16
C LYS A 217 41.81 -6.00 22.47
N ILE A 218 40.63 -5.93 23.08
CA ILE A 218 40.44 -5.33 24.41
C ILE A 218 41.30 -6.10 25.43
N TYR A 219 41.28 -7.44 25.40
CA TYR A 219 42.08 -8.26 26.30
C TYR A 219 43.59 -8.19 26.06
N GLN A 220 44.03 -7.80 24.86
CA GLN A 220 45.43 -7.52 24.56
C GLN A 220 45.92 -6.17 25.11
N HIS A 221 45.00 -5.20 25.32
CA HIS A 221 45.30 -3.83 25.75
C HIS A 221 44.75 -3.53 27.15
N LEU A 222 44.66 -4.54 28.03
CA LEU A 222 44.11 -4.36 29.38
C LEU A 222 44.84 -3.28 30.20
N ASN A 223 46.13 -3.07 29.95
CA ASN A 223 46.95 -2.11 30.69
C ASN A 223 46.63 -0.65 30.37
N ASP A 224 45.96 -0.38 29.25
CA ASP A 224 45.58 0.96 28.81
C ASP A 224 44.22 1.39 29.38
N LEU A 225 43.52 0.47 30.05
CA LEU A 225 42.17 0.69 30.60
C LEU A 225 42.21 1.21 32.05
N PRO A 226 41.20 2.01 32.47
CA PRO A 226 41.06 2.42 33.87
C PRO A 226 41.01 1.21 34.81
N ASP A 227 41.61 1.34 35.99
CA ASP A 227 41.77 0.25 36.98
C ASP A 227 40.50 -0.55 37.22
N LYS A 228 39.39 0.15 37.47
CA LYS A 228 38.08 -0.46 37.72
C LYS A 228 37.57 -1.29 36.53
N THR A 229 37.74 -0.79 35.30
CA THR A 229 37.30 -1.51 34.08
C THR A 229 38.18 -2.71 33.80
N ARG A 230 39.50 -2.56 33.99
CA ARG A 230 40.49 -3.64 33.87
C ARG A 230 40.18 -4.78 34.84
N GLU A 231 39.90 -4.47 36.11
CA GLU A 231 39.58 -5.47 37.14
C GLU A 231 38.31 -6.27 36.79
N LEU A 232 37.25 -5.60 36.33
CA LEU A 232 36.00 -6.25 35.90
C LEU A 232 36.23 -7.21 34.72
N LEU A 233 36.99 -6.78 33.72
CA LEU A 233 37.30 -7.57 32.52
C LEU A 233 38.18 -8.78 32.84
N VAL A 234 39.21 -8.62 33.69
CA VAL A 234 40.09 -9.71 34.11
C VAL A 234 39.31 -10.76 34.89
N THR A 235 38.54 -10.33 35.89
CA THR A 235 37.76 -11.22 36.77
C THR A 235 36.70 -12.01 35.99
N ASN A 236 36.14 -11.44 34.92
CA ASN A 236 35.04 -12.05 34.16
C ASN A 236 35.43 -12.47 32.74
N LYS A 237 36.73 -12.66 32.44
CA LYS A 237 37.20 -13.03 31.09
C LYS A 237 36.53 -14.28 30.53
N ALA A 238 36.50 -15.36 31.31
CA ALA A 238 35.88 -16.62 30.88
C ALA A 238 34.39 -16.42 30.52
N LYS A 239 33.68 -15.65 31.33
CA LYS A 239 32.26 -15.33 31.12
C LYS A 239 32.05 -14.52 29.84
N ALA A 240 32.86 -13.48 29.60
CA ALA A 240 32.73 -12.65 28.40
C ALA A 240 32.95 -13.47 27.10
N ILE A 241 33.93 -14.38 27.12
CA ILE A 241 34.24 -15.26 25.99
C ILE A 241 33.15 -16.31 25.78
N GLN A 242 32.67 -16.94 26.86
CA GLN A 242 31.56 -17.89 26.79
C GLN A 242 30.29 -17.23 26.25
N SER A 243 29.92 -16.05 26.77
CA SER A 243 28.76 -15.29 26.33
C SER A 243 28.84 -14.85 24.88
N ARG A 244 30.05 -14.48 24.41
CA ARG A 244 30.30 -14.24 22.98
C ARG A 244 30.02 -15.50 22.17
N GLY A 245 30.52 -16.66 22.61
CA GLY A 245 30.29 -17.95 21.96
C GLY A 245 28.81 -18.28 21.85
N LEU A 246 28.06 -18.18 22.95
CA LEU A 246 26.62 -18.40 22.98
C LEU A 246 25.85 -17.44 22.05
N ALA A 247 26.28 -16.18 21.94
CA ALA A 247 25.66 -15.18 21.06
C ALA A 247 26.05 -15.29 19.57
N THR A 248 27.05 -16.11 19.24
CA THR A 248 27.56 -16.21 17.87
C THR A 248 26.71 -17.18 17.06
N ILE A 249 26.26 -16.74 15.89
CA ILE A 249 25.59 -17.59 14.90
C ILE A 249 26.66 -18.43 14.19
N LEU A 250 26.48 -19.75 14.18
CA LEU A 250 27.38 -20.66 13.47
C LEU A 250 27.14 -20.55 11.96
N THR A 251 28.24 -20.58 11.19
CA THR A 251 28.20 -20.39 9.72
C THR A 251 28.82 -21.56 8.94
N ASN A 252 29.08 -22.66 9.63
CA ASN A 252 29.81 -23.82 9.13
C ASN A 252 29.20 -25.17 9.60
N ILE A 253 27.88 -25.22 9.75
CA ILE A 253 27.17 -26.45 10.15
C ILE A 253 27.05 -27.41 8.94
N PRO A 254 26.77 -28.72 9.15
CA PRO A 254 26.90 -29.76 8.11
C PRO A 254 25.73 -29.81 7.10
N ILE A 255 25.35 -28.65 6.54
CA ILE A 255 24.30 -28.51 5.52
C ILE A 255 24.88 -27.94 4.22
N LYS A 256 24.15 -28.10 3.10
CA LYS A 256 24.60 -27.61 1.79
C LYS A 256 23.49 -26.88 1.03
N LEU A 257 23.78 -25.66 0.59
CA LEU A 257 22.94 -24.87 -0.30
C LEU A 257 22.98 -25.45 -1.72
N ASP A 258 21.82 -25.82 -2.25
CA ASP A 258 21.63 -26.18 -3.65
C ASP A 258 20.80 -25.11 -4.36
N LEU A 259 21.47 -24.19 -5.06
CA LEU A 259 20.82 -23.10 -5.78
C LEU A 259 19.86 -23.57 -6.88
N LYS A 260 20.03 -24.79 -7.43
CA LYS A 260 19.10 -25.31 -8.44
C LYS A 260 17.75 -25.66 -7.82
N LYS A 261 17.76 -26.23 -6.62
CA LYS A 261 16.55 -26.54 -5.84
C LYS A 261 15.93 -25.31 -5.17
N ALA A 262 16.72 -24.26 -4.98
CA ALA A 262 16.26 -23.03 -4.36
C ALA A 262 15.62 -22.03 -5.33
N GLN A 263 15.32 -22.39 -6.59
CA GLN A 263 14.75 -21.45 -7.56
C GLN A 263 13.36 -20.95 -7.13
N ALA A 264 13.19 -19.63 -7.03
CA ALA A 264 11.99 -19.06 -6.44
C ALA A 264 10.74 -19.11 -7.34
N VAL A 265 10.89 -19.37 -8.65
CA VAL A 265 9.80 -19.33 -9.66
C VAL A 265 9.24 -20.71 -10.04
N GLU A 266 9.79 -21.79 -9.50
CA GLU A 266 9.41 -23.15 -9.85
C GLU A 266 8.31 -23.70 -8.91
N PHE A 267 7.10 -23.14 -8.93
CA PHE A 267 5.96 -23.69 -8.16
C PHE A 267 4.65 -23.67 -8.94
N ASP A 268 3.71 -24.54 -8.57
CA ASP A 268 2.38 -24.58 -9.18
C ASP A 268 1.45 -23.55 -8.51
N ALA A 269 1.19 -22.46 -9.22
CA ALA A 269 0.30 -21.41 -8.76
C ALA A 269 -1.15 -21.88 -8.49
N ASN A 270 -1.60 -22.99 -9.10
CA ASN A 270 -2.91 -23.57 -8.82
C ASN A 270 -2.92 -24.28 -7.46
N GLN A 271 -1.89 -25.06 -7.13
CA GLN A 271 -1.78 -25.70 -5.81
C GLN A 271 -1.71 -24.67 -4.69
N VAL A 272 -0.94 -23.58 -4.88
CA VAL A 272 -0.91 -22.47 -3.92
C VAL A 272 -2.28 -21.84 -3.77
N ARG A 273 -3.01 -21.63 -4.88
CA ARG A 273 -4.36 -21.07 -4.87
C ARG A 273 -5.34 -21.98 -4.12
N ASP A 274 -5.28 -23.29 -4.35
CA ASP A 274 -6.15 -24.27 -3.69
C ASP A 274 -5.90 -24.30 -2.18
N LEU A 275 -4.62 -24.28 -1.77
CA LEU A 275 -4.25 -24.16 -0.36
C LEU A 275 -4.78 -22.85 0.24
N PHE A 276 -4.66 -21.72 -0.47
CA PHE A 276 -5.18 -20.44 0.01
C PHE A 276 -6.70 -20.47 0.17
N PHE A 277 -7.43 -21.12 -0.74
CA PHE A 277 -8.88 -21.30 -0.58
C PHE A 277 -9.23 -22.17 0.62
N LYS A 278 -8.52 -23.29 0.80
CA LYS A 278 -8.68 -24.18 1.96
C LYS A 278 -8.44 -23.46 3.28
N LEU A 279 -7.47 -22.55 3.32
CA LEU A 279 -7.14 -21.76 4.51
C LEU A 279 -8.01 -20.50 4.69
N GLY A 280 -8.87 -20.17 3.72
CA GLY A 280 -9.71 -18.96 3.74
C GLY A 280 -8.99 -17.67 3.33
N PHE A 281 -7.81 -17.76 2.72
CA PHE A 281 -6.93 -16.64 2.35
C PHE A 281 -7.30 -16.01 1.00
N ARG A 282 -8.60 -15.82 0.75
CA ARG A 282 -9.12 -15.36 -0.55
C ARG A 282 -8.53 -14.02 -1.00
N SER A 283 -8.23 -13.12 -0.07
CA SER A 283 -7.60 -11.81 -0.34
C SER A 283 -6.14 -11.91 -0.81
N LEU A 284 -5.47 -13.05 -0.59
CA LEU A 284 -4.06 -13.25 -0.95
C LEU A 284 -3.90 -13.92 -2.31
N VAL A 285 -4.97 -14.49 -2.89
CA VAL A 285 -4.93 -15.23 -4.16
C VAL A 285 -4.39 -14.38 -5.31
N ASN A 286 -4.84 -13.12 -5.41
CA ASN A 286 -4.39 -12.21 -6.47
C ASN A 286 -2.94 -11.71 -6.30
N ARG A 287 -2.32 -12.04 -5.16
CA ARG A 287 -0.92 -11.67 -4.85
C ARG A 287 0.06 -12.82 -5.13
N ILE A 288 -0.44 -14.00 -5.50
CA ILE A 288 0.39 -15.16 -5.83
C ILE A 288 1.24 -14.82 -7.07
N PRO A 289 2.58 -14.99 -7.04
CA PRO A 289 3.43 -14.75 -8.20
C PRO A 289 3.09 -15.70 -9.36
N ASN A 290 3.39 -15.29 -10.60
CA ASN A 290 3.23 -16.15 -11.78
C ASN A 290 4.25 -17.30 -11.74
N GLY A 291 3.85 -18.44 -11.18
CA GLY A 291 4.66 -19.66 -11.16
C GLY A 291 4.76 -20.34 -12.53
N THR A 292 5.74 -21.21 -12.70
CA THR A 292 5.93 -21.97 -13.95
C THR A 292 4.93 -23.13 -13.98
N LEU A 293 4.08 -23.21 -15.01
CA LEU A 293 3.25 -24.39 -15.26
C LEU A 293 4.17 -25.58 -15.61
N THR A 294 4.53 -26.41 -14.63
CA THR A 294 5.24 -27.66 -14.89
C THR A 294 4.36 -28.58 -15.71
N LYS A 295 4.76 -28.83 -16.95
CA LYS A 295 4.15 -29.81 -17.85
C LYS A 295 4.24 -31.21 -17.23
N GLY A 296 3.10 -31.76 -16.82
CA GLY A 296 2.98 -33.16 -16.45
C GLY A 296 1.51 -33.58 -16.37
N GLY A 297 1.02 -34.24 -17.42
CA GLY A 297 -0.24 -35.00 -17.41
C GLY A 297 -1.46 -34.29 -18.00
N GLN A 298 -1.60 -34.31 -19.33
CA GLN A 298 -2.92 -34.22 -19.95
C GLN A 298 -3.74 -35.44 -19.52
N THR A 299 -4.70 -35.24 -18.62
CA THR A 299 -5.97 -35.98 -18.63
C THR A 299 -7.06 -35.05 -18.13
N SER A 300 -8.01 -34.79 -19.03
CA SER A 300 -9.32 -34.20 -18.77
C SER A 300 -9.96 -34.81 -17.51
N PHE A 301 -10.26 -33.98 -16.50
CA PHE A 301 -10.99 -34.37 -15.29
C PHE A 301 -12.27 -33.52 -15.04
N PHE A 302 -12.82 -32.92 -16.10
CA PHE A 302 -14.24 -32.53 -16.06
C PHE A 302 -15.08 -33.74 -16.45
N GLU A 303 -15.53 -34.53 -15.47
CA GLU A 303 -16.90 -35.08 -15.37
C GLU A 303 -17.12 -36.02 -14.16
N SER A 304 -18.35 -35.95 -13.62
CA SER A 304 -19.02 -36.72 -12.54
C SER A 304 -18.69 -36.31 -11.07
N ALA A 305 -19.31 -35.29 -10.47
CA ALA A 305 -20.72 -35.10 -9.99
C ALA A 305 -20.98 -35.76 -8.58
N PRO A 306 -21.89 -35.25 -7.70
CA PRO A 306 -23.25 -34.87 -8.05
C PRO A 306 -23.70 -33.45 -7.65
N THR A 307 -24.19 -32.79 -8.68
CA THR A 307 -25.37 -31.91 -8.70
C THR A 307 -26.43 -32.18 -7.63
N GLY A 308 -26.79 -31.13 -6.89
CA GLY A 308 -28.18 -30.80 -6.61
C GLY A 308 -28.70 -29.85 -7.68
N LYS A 309 -29.26 -30.42 -8.76
CA LYS A 309 -30.19 -29.88 -9.78
C LYS A 309 -30.18 -28.34 -9.99
N THR A 310 -29.84 -27.78 -11.14
CA THR A 310 -30.02 -28.25 -12.52
C THR A 310 -29.10 -27.44 -13.43
N ALA A 311 -28.21 -28.12 -14.14
CA ALA A 311 -27.45 -27.54 -15.23
C ALA A 311 -28.27 -27.60 -16.53
N GLN A 312 -28.40 -26.45 -17.18
CA GLN A 312 -28.52 -26.35 -18.63
C GLN A 312 -27.69 -25.13 -19.09
N GLY A 313 -26.65 -25.40 -19.88
CA GLY A 313 -26.00 -24.41 -20.76
C GLY A 313 -24.57 -24.03 -20.37
N LYS A 314 -23.60 -24.58 -21.13
CA LYS A 314 -22.23 -24.09 -21.38
C LYS A 314 -21.90 -22.74 -20.70
N ASP A 315 -20.96 -22.73 -19.74
CA ASP A 315 -20.58 -21.56 -18.93
C ASP A 315 -20.32 -20.32 -19.80
N LYS A 316 -21.35 -19.48 -19.87
CA LYS A 316 -21.32 -18.19 -20.51
C LYS A 316 -20.78 -17.25 -19.44
N LEU A 317 -19.61 -16.64 -19.68
CA LEU A 317 -19.08 -15.56 -18.84
C LEU A 317 -20.22 -14.62 -18.44
N SER A 318 -20.29 -14.23 -17.17
CA SER A 318 -21.22 -13.20 -16.74
C SER A 318 -20.98 -11.94 -17.55
N PHE A 319 -21.98 -11.05 -17.63
CA PHE A 319 -21.86 -9.84 -18.44
C PHE A 319 -20.62 -9.02 -18.07
N THR A 320 -20.28 -8.95 -16.78
CA THR A 320 -19.16 -8.14 -16.28
C THR A 320 -17.81 -8.81 -16.48
N GLU A 321 -17.74 -10.14 -16.41
CA GLU A 321 -16.53 -10.88 -16.80
C GLU A 321 -16.26 -10.76 -18.30
N LYS A 322 -17.31 -10.84 -19.13
CA LYS A 322 -17.19 -10.59 -20.56
C LYS A 322 -16.75 -9.15 -20.84
N LEU A 323 -17.34 -8.18 -20.15
CA LEU A 323 -16.96 -6.78 -20.24
C LEU A 323 -15.47 -6.57 -19.93
N ASP A 324 -14.98 -7.17 -18.85
CA ASP A 324 -13.57 -7.08 -18.44
C ASP A 324 -12.65 -7.77 -19.46
N HIS A 325 -13.06 -8.92 -19.99
CA HIS A 325 -12.34 -9.63 -21.05
C HIS A 325 -12.26 -8.82 -22.36
N ASP A 326 -13.38 -8.25 -22.81
CA ASP A 326 -13.46 -7.47 -24.06
C ASP A 326 -12.63 -6.18 -23.96
N LEU A 327 -12.54 -5.60 -22.75
CA LEU A 327 -11.73 -4.41 -22.47
C LEU A 327 -10.21 -4.68 -22.48
N ASP A 328 -9.77 -5.92 -22.21
CA ASP A 328 -8.34 -6.25 -22.04
C ASP A 328 -7.48 -5.82 -23.25
N SER A 329 -8.00 -6.04 -24.46
CA SER A 329 -7.33 -5.62 -25.70
C SER A 329 -7.16 -4.10 -25.80
N VAL A 330 -8.15 -3.33 -25.33
CA VAL A 330 -8.13 -1.86 -25.30
C VAL A 330 -7.08 -1.38 -24.30
N LEU A 331 -7.04 -1.98 -23.11
CA LEU A 331 -6.05 -1.63 -22.07
C LEU A 331 -4.64 -1.90 -22.57
N ARG A 332 -4.35 -3.08 -23.10
CA ARG A 332 -3.01 -3.40 -23.65
C ARG A 332 -2.58 -2.40 -24.73
N GLN A 333 -3.51 -1.94 -25.56
CA GLN A 333 -3.21 -0.92 -26.56
C GLN A 333 -2.93 0.45 -25.93
N MET A 334 -3.67 0.85 -24.89
CA MET A 334 -3.41 2.08 -24.13
C MET A 334 -2.04 2.04 -23.44
N GLU A 335 -1.72 0.94 -22.76
CA GLU A 335 -0.42 0.72 -22.11
C GLU A 335 0.72 0.82 -23.13
N LYS A 336 0.56 0.17 -24.29
CA LYS A 336 1.53 0.24 -25.39
C LYS A 336 1.67 1.65 -25.97
N ASN A 337 0.57 2.39 -26.08
CA ASN A 337 0.58 3.74 -26.61
C ASN A 337 1.39 4.69 -25.72
N GLY A 338 1.18 4.63 -24.40
CA GLY A 338 1.79 5.53 -23.41
C GLY A 338 1.42 7.00 -23.62
N ILE A 339 1.63 7.85 -22.61
CA ILE A 339 1.43 9.30 -22.72
C ILE A 339 2.78 10.03 -22.85
N LEU A 340 2.87 11.00 -23.75
CA LEU A 340 4.09 11.77 -23.96
C LEU A 340 4.33 12.76 -22.82
N LEU A 341 5.58 12.81 -22.34
CA LEU A 341 6.06 13.70 -21.29
C LEU A 341 7.05 14.71 -21.85
N ASP A 342 6.85 15.98 -21.52
CA ASP A 342 7.85 17.02 -21.71
C ASP A 342 8.90 16.94 -20.59
N VAL A 343 9.96 16.18 -20.85
CA VAL A 343 11.04 15.91 -19.89
C VAL A 343 11.80 17.19 -19.53
N ASP A 344 12.05 18.06 -20.51
CA ASP A 344 12.78 19.31 -20.29
C ASP A 344 11.96 20.27 -19.43
N PHE A 345 10.66 20.39 -19.70
CA PHE A 345 9.75 21.16 -18.87
C PHE A 345 9.70 20.63 -17.44
N ILE A 346 9.57 19.31 -17.23
CA ILE A 346 9.58 18.76 -15.86
C ILE A 346 10.89 19.00 -15.15
N ASN A 347 12.04 18.81 -15.81
CA ASN A 347 13.33 19.02 -15.17
C ASN A 347 13.52 20.48 -14.75
N LYS A 348 13.07 21.42 -15.59
CA LYS A 348 13.06 22.85 -15.25
C LYS A 348 12.13 23.15 -14.07
N LEU A 349 10.92 22.60 -14.07
CA LEU A 349 9.98 22.74 -12.97
C LEU A 349 10.54 22.13 -11.67
N ASN A 350 11.23 20.98 -11.77
CA ASN A 350 11.89 20.33 -10.64
C ASN A 350 12.97 21.22 -10.02
N GLN A 351 13.76 21.91 -10.85
CA GLN A 351 14.76 22.86 -10.37
C GLN A 351 14.09 24.05 -9.66
N GLN A 352 13.08 24.67 -10.27
CA GLN A 352 12.35 25.80 -9.69
C GLN A 352 11.72 25.45 -8.33
N VAL A 353 11.10 24.27 -8.22
CA VAL A 353 10.53 23.77 -6.96
C VAL A 353 11.63 23.49 -5.94
N SER A 354 12.79 22.97 -6.35
CA SER A 354 13.92 22.72 -5.45
C SER A 354 14.53 24.00 -4.89
N ASP A 355 14.67 25.04 -5.71
CA ASP A 355 15.13 26.36 -5.28
C ASP A 355 14.15 26.96 -4.27
N SER A 356 12.85 26.88 -4.58
CA SER A 356 11.78 27.37 -3.69
C SER A 356 11.69 26.59 -2.36
N LEU A 357 11.92 25.27 -2.39
CA LEU A 357 11.99 24.44 -1.18
C LEU A 357 13.19 24.83 -0.31
N THR A 358 14.32 25.20 -0.93
CA THR A 358 15.50 25.70 -0.23
C THR A 358 15.18 27.02 0.48
N ASP A 359 14.57 27.98 -0.22
CA ASP A 359 14.13 29.24 0.37
C ASP A 359 13.13 29.03 1.51
N LEU A 360 12.18 28.12 1.35
CA LEU A 360 11.18 27.81 2.35
C LEU A 360 11.79 27.13 3.58
N THR A 361 12.80 26.27 3.37
CA THR A 361 13.59 25.66 4.44
C THR A 361 14.30 26.74 5.27
N GLN A 362 14.98 27.68 4.62
CA GLN A 362 15.66 28.78 5.30
C GLN A 362 14.68 29.69 6.07
N LYS A 363 13.49 29.96 5.50
CA LYS A 363 12.42 30.69 6.21
C LYS A 363 11.94 29.96 7.45
N ILE A 364 11.76 28.63 7.36
CA ILE A 364 11.36 27.80 8.49
C ILE A 364 12.44 27.83 9.58
N TYR A 365 13.70 27.58 9.23
CA TYR A 365 14.82 27.61 10.18
C TYR A 365 14.98 28.96 10.87
N LYS A 366 14.81 30.07 10.14
CA LYS A 366 14.83 31.41 10.72
C LYS A 366 13.68 31.64 11.71
N GLN A 367 12.52 31.06 11.47
CA GLN A 367 11.35 31.17 12.37
C GLN A 367 11.46 30.25 13.60
N THR A 368 12.16 29.13 13.49
CA THR A 368 12.33 28.16 14.59
C THR A 368 13.57 28.39 15.42
N GLY A 369 14.59 29.04 14.86
CA GLY A 369 15.91 29.17 15.46
C GLY A 369 16.74 27.89 15.46
N ASP A 370 16.29 26.85 14.74
CA ASP A 370 16.90 25.53 14.70
C ASP A 370 16.84 24.92 13.30
N GLU A 371 17.85 24.13 12.96
CA GLU A 371 17.85 23.24 11.80
C GLU A 371 17.35 21.84 12.19
N PHE A 372 16.42 21.30 11.42
CA PHE A 372 15.83 19.99 11.66
C PHE A 372 15.19 19.43 10.39
N ASN A 373 14.90 18.13 10.37
CA ASN A 373 14.18 17.51 9.26
C ASN A 373 12.67 17.83 9.34
N ILE A 374 12.21 18.76 8.48
CA ILE A 374 10.82 19.22 8.39
C ILE A 374 9.83 18.07 8.09
N ASN A 375 10.30 17.00 7.42
CA ASN A 375 9.49 15.83 7.09
C ASN A 375 9.42 14.80 8.20
N SER A 376 10.34 14.86 9.18
CA SER A 376 10.28 13.99 10.35
C SER A 376 9.14 14.45 11.27
N PRO A 377 8.05 13.65 11.43
CA PRO A 377 6.93 14.06 12.26
C PRO A 377 7.32 14.27 13.72
N ALA A 378 8.30 13.51 14.21
CA ALA A 378 8.80 13.60 15.58
C ALA A 378 9.57 14.91 15.81
N GLN A 379 10.55 15.22 14.95
CA GLN A 379 11.33 16.45 15.08
C GLN A 379 10.45 17.69 14.89
N LEU A 380 9.55 17.66 13.90
CA LEU A 380 8.61 18.76 13.71
C LEU A 380 7.67 18.94 14.91
N SER A 381 7.16 17.85 15.49
CA SER A 381 6.29 17.91 16.67
C SER A 381 7.01 18.51 17.89
N GLU A 382 8.28 18.16 18.07
CA GLU A 382 9.13 18.74 19.12
C GLU A 382 9.32 20.25 18.94
N VAL A 383 9.65 20.69 17.72
CA VAL A 383 9.83 22.12 17.43
C VAL A 383 8.51 22.89 17.61
N LEU A 384 7.40 22.40 17.05
CA LEU A 384 6.12 23.11 17.08
C LEU A 384 5.51 23.18 18.49
N PHE A 385 5.49 22.08 19.23
CA PHE A 385 4.70 21.98 20.46
C PHE A 385 5.52 22.04 21.74
N LYS A 386 6.83 21.78 21.69
CA LYS A 386 7.71 21.95 22.86
C LYS A 386 8.50 23.25 22.80
N LYS A 387 9.12 23.57 21.66
CA LYS A 387 9.98 24.77 21.55
C LYS A 387 9.17 26.05 21.30
N LEU A 388 8.27 26.01 20.32
CA LEU A 388 7.40 27.14 19.99
C LEU A 388 6.11 27.18 20.82
N GLU A 389 5.88 26.17 21.67
CA GLU A 389 4.75 26.06 22.60
C GLU A 389 3.38 26.33 21.93
N LEU A 390 3.22 25.94 20.66
CA LEU A 390 1.97 26.12 19.94
C LEU A 390 0.83 25.32 20.61
N PRO A 391 -0.42 25.80 20.50
CA PRO A 391 -1.54 25.17 21.18
C PRO A 391 -1.75 23.75 20.72
N THR A 392 -2.00 22.88 21.70
CA THR A 392 -2.21 21.43 21.50
C THR A 392 -3.67 21.01 21.69
N THR A 393 -4.54 21.95 22.05
CA THR A 393 -5.98 21.72 22.23
C THR A 393 -6.61 21.21 20.94
N GLY A 394 -7.25 20.04 21.00
CA GLY A 394 -7.89 19.42 19.83
C GLY A 394 -6.94 18.76 18.83
N ILE A 395 -5.63 18.74 19.11
CA ILE A 395 -4.62 18.03 18.33
C ILE A 395 -4.50 16.59 18.79
N LYS A 396 -4.64 15.64 17.86
CA LYS A 396 -4.48 14.20 18.17
C LYS A 396 -3.04 13.89 18.60
N LYS A 397 -2.88 13.03 19.61
CA LYS A 397 -1.58 12.44 19.99
C LYS A 397 -1.37 11.09 19.32
N THR A 398 -0.15 10.87 18.85
CA THR A 398 0.39 9.55 18.54
C THR A 398 1.04 8.95 19.80
N LYS A 399 1.51 7.70 19.73
CA LYS A 399 2.19 7.05 20.87
C LYS A 399 3.42 7.82 21.38
N THR A 400 4.07 8.62 20.53
CA THR A 400 5.36 9.27 20.85
C THR A 400 5.35 10.79 20.75
N ALA A 401 4.38 11.40 20.06
CA ALA A 401 4.34 12.85 19.85
C ALA A 401 2.94 13.36 19.44
N TYR A 402 2.71 14.68 19.49
CA TYR A 402 1.53 15.29 18.88
C TYR A 402 1.58 15.12 17.36
N SER A 403 0.42 14.83 16.76
CA SER A 403 0.30 14.62 15.32
C SER A 403 0.63 15.90 14.56
N THR A 404 1.46 15.76 13.52
CA THR A 404 1.75 16.83 12.56
C THR A 404 1.10 16.54 11.19
N ALA A 405 0.04 15.73 11.15
CA ALA A 405 -0.73 15.52 9.93
C ALA A 405 -1.38 16.82 9.44
N VAL A 406 -1.60 16.95 8.12
CA VAL A 406 -2.15 18.17 7.49
C VAL A 406 -3.39 18.68 8.21
N GLY A 407 -4.40 17.82 8.40
CA GLY A 407 -5.65 18.21 9.07
C GLY A 407 -5.53 18.52 10.57
N GLU A 408 -4.40 18.20 11.21
CA GLU A 408 -4.12 18.63 12.58
C GLU A 408 -3.41 19.98 12.60
N LEU A 409 -2.45 20.18 11.69
CA LEU A 409 -1.76 21.47 11.52
C LEU A 409 -2.72 22.58 11.04
N GLU A 410 -3.68 22.26 10.18
CA GLU A 410 -4.71 23.20 9.71
C GLU A 410 -5.52 23.82 10.86
N LYS A 411 -5.74 23.09 11.96
CA LYS A 411 -6.46 23.60 13.14
C LYS A 411 -5.73 24.75 13.84
N ILE A 412 -4.42 24.83 13.66
CA ILE A 412 -3.55 25.84 14.30
C ILE A 412 -2.91 26.78 13.28
N ILE A 413 -3.42 26.82 12.04
CA ILE A 413 -2.83 27.56 10.93
C ILE A 413 -2.72 29.07 11.18
N ASP A 414 -3.63 29.64 11.98
CA ASP A 414 -3.67 31.07 12.31
C ASP A 414 -2.86 31.42 13.56
N HIS A 415 -2.32 30.43 14.28
CA HIS A 415 -1.53 30.67 15.48
C HIS A 415 -0.09 31.05 15.16
N HIS A 416 0.46 30.58 14.04
CA HIS A 416 1.82 30.94 13.66
C HIS A 416 2.05 30.82 12.14
N PRO A 417 2.70 31.81 11.49
CA PRO A 417 2.98 31.79 10.04
C PRO A 417 3.77 30.57 9.57
N ILE A 418 4.60 29.99 10.45
CA ILE A 418 5.38 28.78 10.17
C ILE A 418 4.52 27.61 9.70
N ILE A 419 3.28 27.49 10.18
CA ILE A 419 2.39 26.38 9.86
C ILE A 419 2.06 26.38 8.36
N ARG A 420 1.80 27.57 7.79
CA ARG A 420 1.57 27.73 6.34
C ARG A 420 2.81 27.34 5.54
N ASN A 421 3.99 27.78 6.00
CA ASN A 421 5.26 27.43 5.36
C ASN A 421 5.52 25.91 5.39
N ILE A 422 5.27 25.25 6.53
CA ILE A 422 5.44 23.79 6.67
C ILE A 422 4.46 23.02 5.78
N LEU A 423 3.19 23.43 5.76
CA LEU A 423 2.16 22.79 4.94
C LEU A 423 2.53 22.90 3.45
N GLN A 424 2.95 24.09 3.01
CA GLN A 424 3.43 24.31 1.64
C GLN A 424 4.67 23.45 1.34
N TYR A 425 5.66 23.43 2.24
CA TYR A 425 6.88 22.65 2.09
C TYR A 425 6.58 21.17 1.88
N ARG A 426 5.80 20.56 2.79
CA ARG A 426 5.45 19.13 2.72
C ARG A 426 4.65 18.79 1.47
N GLN A 427 3.76 19.70 1.05
CA GLN A 427 3.02 19.51 -0.19
C GLN A 427 3.96 19.51 -1.39
N TRP A 428 4.82 20.51 -1.51
CA TRP A 428 5.73 20.68 -2.64
C TRP A 428 6.75 19.56 -2.71
N GLU A 429 7.35 19.20 -1.57
CA GLU A 429 8.32 18.11 -1.51
C GLU A 429 7.69 16.76 -1.87
N LYS A 430 6.47 16.47 -1.37
CA LYS A 430 5.75 15.26 -1.75
C LYS A 430 5.50 15.22 -3.26
N LEU A 431 5.04 16.32 -3.85
CA LEU A 431 4.78 16.40 -5.29
C LEU A 431 6.07 16.29 -6.11
N ARG A 432 7.17 16.91 -5.63
CA ARG A 432 8.48 16.85 -6.26
C ARG A 432 9.01 15.41 -6.29
N ASN A 433 9.07 14.76 -5.13
CA ASN A 433 9.59 13.40 -5.01
C ASN A 433 8.72 12.39 -5.79
N THR A 434 7.40 12.52 -5.69
CA THR A 434 6.45 11.58 -6.32
C THR A 434 6.41 11.73 -7.84
N TYR A 435 6.48 12.97 -8.36
CA TYR A 435 6.23 13.24 -9.77
C TYR A 435 7.43 13.84 -10.49
N LEU A 436 7.94 14.99 -10.03
CA LEU A 436 8.98 15.74 -10.76
C LEU A 436 10.30 14.99 -10.85
N GLU A 437 10.73 14.31 -9.78
CA GLU A 437 11.97 13.53 -9.78
C GLU A 437 11.81 12.12 -10.36
N THR A 438 10.59 11.59 -10.33
CA THR A 438 10.33 10.18 -10.64
C THR A 438 9.89 9.99 -12.09
N LEU A 439 8.97 10.81 -12.60
CA LEU A 439 8.40 10.64 -13.95
C LEU A 439 9.46 10.69 -15.07
N PRO A 440 10.45 11.60 -15.07
CA PRO A 440 11.51 11.62 -16.09
C PRO A 440 12.35 10.34 -16.14
N LYS A 441 12.41 9.58 -15.04
CA LYS A 441 13.17 8.33 -14.96
C LYS A 441 12.36 7.12 -15.46
N LEU A 442 11.07 7.29 -15.69
CA LEU A 442 10.13 6.23 -16.08
C LEU A 442 9.71 6.31 -17.55
N VAL A 443 10.23 7.29 -18.30
CA VAL A 443 9.92 7.41 -19.73
C VAL A 443 10.68 6.38 -20.56
N ASP A 444 10.09 5.98 -21.68
CA ASP A 444 10.79 5.20 -22.71
C ASP A 444 11.73 6.08 -23.56
N LYS A 445 12.36 5.49 -24.57
CA LYS A 445 13.24 6.18 -25.54
C LYS A 445 12.55 7.28 -26.37
N HIS A 446 11.23 7.36 -26.32
CA HIS A 446 10.40 8.35 -27.02
C HIS A 446 9.72 9.32 -26.04
N ASN A 447 10.22 9.40 -24.79
CA ASN A 447 9.68 10.22 -23.72
C ASN A 447 8.23 9.87 -23.34
N ARG A 448 7.79 8.63 -23.57
CA ARG A 448 6.44 8.16 -23.21
C ARG A 448 6.44 7.42 -21.89
N ILE A 449 5.44 7.71 -21.06
CA ILE A 449 5.16 6.99 -19.83
C ILE A 449 4.12 5.91 -20.12
N HIS A 450 4.43 4.68 -19.70
CA HIS A 450 3.58 3.50 -19.88
C HIS A 450 3.08 3.02 -18.51
N THR A 451 1.85 3.39 -18.15
CA THR A 451 1.18 2.79 -16.97
C THR A 451 0.73 1.36 -17.29
N THR A 452 0.55 0.55 -16.25
CA THR A 452 -0.16 -0.74 -16.30
C THR A 452 -1.53 -0.60 -15.63
N TYR A 453 -2.57 -1.14 -16.27
CA TYR A 453 -3.94 -1.17 -15.78
C TYR A 453 -4.30 -2.53 -15.20
N ALA A 454 -4.92 -2.55 -14.02
CA ALA A 454 -5.54 -3.74 -13.44
C ALA A 454 -7.04 -3.53 -13.26
N GLN A 455 -7.82 -4.60 -13.48
CA GLN A 455 -9.28 -4.59 -13.44
C GLN A 455 -9.88 -5.15 -12.14
N ASP A 456 -9.05 -5.54 -11.17
CA ASP A 456 -9.38 -6.36 -10.01
C ASP A 456 -9.88 -5.58 -8.78
N THR A 457 -10.26 -4.32 -8.94
CA THR A 457 -10.75 -3.53 -7.80
C THR A 457 -12.14 -3.97 -7.36
N SER A 458 -12.43 -3.87 -6.05
CA SER A 458 -13.73 -4.26 -5.48
C SER A 458 -14.93 -3.48 -6.03
N THR A 459 -14.69 -2.35 -6.70
CA THR A 459 -15.72 -1.54 -7.36
C THR A 459 -15.73 -1.72 -8.87
N GLY A 460 -14.86 -2.55 -9.46
CA GLY A 460 -14.74 -2.70 -10.90
C GLY A 460 -14.04 -1.52 -11.61
N ARG A 461 -13.57 -0.49 -10.87
CA ARG A 461 -12.72 0.56 -11.42
C ARG A 461 -11.39 -0.02 -11.91
N LEU A 462 -10.80 0.60 -12.92
CA LEU A 462 -9.41 0.34 -13.26
C LEU A 462 -8.50 0.95 -12.19
N SER A 463 -7.41 0.26 -11.86
CA SER A 463 -6.29 0.84 -11.12
C SER A 463 -5.08 0.99 -12.02
N SER A 464 -4.26 2.01 -11.77
CA SER A 464 -3.05 2.33 -12.53
C SER A 464 -1.81 2.16 -11.66
N SER A 465 -0.78 1.50 -12.19
CA SER A 465 0.50 1.29 -11.53
C SER A 465 1.67 1.41 -12.52
N ASN A 466 2.88 1.63 -12.00
CA ASN A 466 4.13 1.72 -12.76
C ASN A 466 4.15 2.76 -13.92
N PRO A 467 3.88 4.05 -13.70
CA PRO A 467 3.48 4.72 -12.46
C PRO A 467 1.95 4.86 -12.32
N ASN A 468 1.47 5.20 -11.12
CA ASN A 468 0.06 5.50 -10.92
C ASN A 468 -0.27 6.90 -11.48
N LEU A 469 -0.88 6.93 -12.67
CA LEU A 469 -1.29 8.16 -13.36
C LEU A 469 -2.70 8.63 -12.99
N GLN A 470 -3.44 7.86 -12.19
CA GLN A 470 -4.77 8.27 -11.70
C GLN A 470 -4.68 9.31 -10.58
N ASN A 471 -3.57 9.34 -9.83
CA ASN A 471 -3.40 10.21 -8.67
C ASN A 471 -2.74 11.57 -8.98
N ILE A 472 -2.58 11.93 -10.26
CA ILE A 472 -1.96 13.20 -10.66
C ILE A 472 -2.85 14.37 -10.17
N PRO A 473 -2.36 15.21 -9.23
CA PRO A 473 -3.19 16.23 -8.59
C PRO A 473 -3.69 17.29 -9.57
N ILE A 474 -4.93 17.76 -9.35
CA ILE A 474 -5.57 18.83 -10.16
C ILE A 474 -5.64 20.15 -9.41
N ARG A 475 -5.92 20.09 -8.10
CA ARG A 475 -6.41 21.25 -7.34
C ARG A 475 -5.32 22.20 -6.87
N SER A 476 -4.08 21.73 -6.75
CA SER A 476 -2.94 22.55 -6.34
C SER A 476 -2.28 23.18 -7.56
N GLU A 477 -1.78 24.40 -7.42
CA GLU A 477 -1.04 25.13 -8.47
C GLU A 477 0.09 24.27 -9.06
N LEU A 478 0.96 23.70 -8.22
CA LEU A 478 2.03 22.80 -8.67
C LEU A 478 1.49 21.53 -9.37
N GLY A 479 0.34 21.02 -8.93
CA GLY A 479 -0.31 19.87 -9.58
C GLY A 479 -0.80 20.21 -10.98
N ALA A 480 -1.37 21.41 -11.17
CA ALA A 480 -1.76 21.90 -12.47
C ALA A 480 -0.54 22.09 -13.40
N GLU A 481 0.58 22.60 -12.88
CA GLU A 481 1.85 22.66 -13.64
C GLU A 481 2.37 21.27 -14.01
N ILE A 482 2.34 20.30 -13.10
CA ILE A 482 2.71 18.90 -13.40
C ILE A 482 1.85 18.35 -14.56
N ARG A 483 0.54 18.63 -14.58
CA ARG A 483 -0.35 18.21 -15.67
C ARG A 483 0.02 18.84 -17.02
N LYS A 484 0.60 20.03 -17.05
CA LYS A 484 1.06 20.66 -18.31
C LYS A 484 2.23 19.92 -18.96
N ALA A 485 3.00 19.15 -18.17
CA ALA A 485 4.09 18.33 -18.70
C ALA A 485 3.61 17.15 -19.55
N PHE A 486 2.37 16.71 -19.39
CA PHE A 486 1.78 15.66 -20.22
C PHE A 486 1.24 16.30 -21.50
N ILE A 487 1.93 16.10 -22.61
CA ILE A 487 1.72 16.85 -23.86
C ILE A 487 1.24 15.94 -24.99
N ALA A 488 0.63 16.54 -26.02
CA ALA A 488 0.44 15.89 -27.31
C ALA A 488 1.68 16.11 -28.20
N PRO A 489 2.01 15.16 -29.10
CA PRO A 489 3.03 15.38 -30.11
C PRO A 489 2.61 16.46 -31.11
N THR A 490 3.58 17.02 -31.85
CA THR A 490 3.32 18.03 -32.87
C THR A 490 2.28 17.56 -33.89
N GLY A 491 1.26 18.40 -34.14
CA GLY A 491 0.15 18.08 -35.05
C GLY A 491 -0.99 17.29 -34.40
N TYR A 492 -0.91 17.03 -33.08
CA TYR A 492 -1.94 16.38 -32.28
C TYR A 492 -2.40 17.29 -31.13
N LEU A 493 -3.52 16.93 -30.52
CA LEU A 493 -4.03 17.48 -29.27
C LEU A 493 -4.33 16.32 -28.30
N LEU A 494 -4.30 16.60 -27.00
CA LEU A 494 -4.92 15.76 -26.01
C LEU A 494 -6.40 16.12 -25.94
N LEU A 495 -7.26 15.15 -26.24
CA LEU A 495 -8.70 15.24 -26.08
C LEU A 495 -9.08 14.52 -24.78
N SER A 496 -9.75 15.23 -23.89
CA SER A 496 -10.23 14.71 -22.61
C SER A 496 -11.75 14.73 -22.61
N ALA A 497 -12.37 13.62 -22.19
CA ALA A 497 -13.80 13.51 -22.03
C ALA A 497 -14.13 12.96 -20.63
N ASP A 498 -14.91 13.71 -19.86
CA ASP A 498 -15.33 13.36 -18.50
C ASP A 498 -16.85 13.25 -18.38
N TYR A 499 -17.31 12.33 -17.55
CA TYR A 499 -18.72 12.31 -17.19
C TYR A 499 -19.08 13.47 -16.25
N SER A 500 -20.16 14.18 -16.57
CA SER A 500 -20.71 15.22 -15.71
C SER A 500 -21.59 14.61 -14.61
N GLN A 501 -21.03 14.47 -13.40
CA GLN A 501 -21.74 14.04 -12.17
C GLN A 501 -22.38 12.65 -12.30
N ILE A 502 -21.73 11.69 -12.96
CA ILE A 502 -22.31 10.36 -13.24
C ILE A 502 -22.77 9.62 -11.98
N GLU A 503 -22.02 9.70 -10.88
CA GLU A 503 -22.37 9.02 -9.63
C GLU A 503 -23.72 9.53 -9.09
N LEU A 504 -23.99 10.84 -9.16
CA LEU A 504 -25.28 11.41 -8.73
C LEU A 504 -26.41 11.03 -9.69
N ARG A 505 -26.14 10.95 -10.99
CA ARG A 505 -27.13 10.49 -11.98
C ARG A 505 -27.52 9.03 -11.74
N ILE A 506 -26.55 8.18 -11.38
CA ILE A 506 -26.79 6.80 -10.98
C ILE A 506 -27.61 6.75 -9.67
N VAL A 507 -27.28 7.59 -8.67
CA VAL A 507 -28.09 7.68 -7.44
C VAL A 507 -29.53 8.06 -7.75
N ALA A 508 -29.76 9.04 -8.63
CA ALA A 508 -31.11 9.46 -9.02
C ALA A 508 -31.89 8.29 -9.65
N SER A 509 -31.23 7.51 -10.51
CA SER A 509 -31.83 6.35 -11.19
C SER A 509 -32.07 5.16 -10.25
N LEU A 510 -31.13 4.85 -9.35
CA LEU A 510 -31.26 3.75 -8.37
C LEU A 510 -32.29 4.06 -7.28
N SER A 511 -32.29 5.31 -6.78
CA SER A 511 -33.18 5.73 -5.70
C SER A 511 -34.58 6.11 -6.17
N LYS A 512 -34.75 6.38 -7.47
CA LYS A 512 -35.99 6.91 -8.07
C LYS A 512 -36.49 8.16 -7.34
N ASP A 513 -35.58 8.97 -6.80
CA ASP A 513 -35.94 10.21 -6.11
C ASP A 513 -36.45 11.24 -7.11
N THR A 514 -37.74 11.56 -7.05
CA THR A 514 -38.43 12.38 -8.05
C THR A 514 -37.80 13.76 -8.19
N ARG A 515 -37.50 14.44 -7.07
CA ARG A 515 -36.89 15.78 -7.09
C ARG A 515 -35.50 15.77 -7.71
N MET A 516 -34.67 14.79 -7.34
CA MET A 516 -33.34 14.64 -7.92
C MET A 516 -33.41 14.34 -9.42
N MET A 517 -34.32 13.45 -9.84
CA MET A 517 -34.52 13.13 -11.26
C MET A 517 -34.98 14.35 -12.07
N GLU A 518 -35.97 15.10 -11.58
CA GLU A 518 -36.44 16.34 -12.22
C GLU A 518 -35.32 17.35 -12.40
N SER A 519 -34.45 17.52 -11.39
CA SER A 519 -33.31 18.44 -11.46
C SER A 519 -32.39 18.10 -12.63
N PHE A 520 -32.04 16.82 -12.78
CA PHE A 520 -31.18 16.37 -13.87
C PHE A 520 -31.86 16.40 -15.24
N GLN A 521 -33.17 16.14 -15.30
CA GLN A 521 -33.94 16.21 -16.55
C GLN A 521 -34.06 17.64 -17.08
N LYS A 522 -34.19 18.63 -16.18
CA LYS A 522 -34.23 20.05 -16.52
C LYS A 522 -32.85 20.68 -16.75
N GLY A 523 -31.77 19.96 -16.47
CA GLY A 523 -30.40 20.49 -16.57
C GLY A 523 -30.06 21.51 -15.47
N GLU A 524 -30.76 21.48 -14.34
CA GLU A 524 -30.54 22.38 -13.21
C GLU A 524 -29.25 22.02 -12.44
N ASP A 525 -28.64 23.01 -11.79
CA ASP A 525 -27.56 22.76 -10.83
C ASP A 525 -28.15 22.16 -9.54
N PHE A 526 -28.11 20.83 -9.46
CA PHE A 526 -28.62 20.08 -8.30
C PHE A 526 -27.99 20.54 -6.96
N HIS A 527 -26.72 20.94 -6.95
CA HIS A 527 -26.10 21.42 -5.70
C HIS A 527 -26.65 22.77 -5.27
N ALA A 528 -26.86 23.69 -6.22
CA ALA A 528 -27.46 24.98 -5.94
C ALA A 528 -28.93 24.82 -5.51
N ARG A 529 -29.68 23.92 -6.16
CA ARG A 529 -31.06 23.63 -5.78
C ARG A 529 -31.18 23.09 -4.35
N VAL A 530 -30.37 22.09 -3.98
CA VAL A 530 -30.34 21.57 -2.60
C VAL A 530 -29.98 22.66 -1.60
N ALA A 531 -29.00 23.50 -1.93
CA ALA A 531 -28.62 24.63 -1.07
C ALA A 531 -29.77 25.63 -0.87
N ALA A 532 -30.46 25.98 -1.95
CA ALA A 532 -31.60 26.89 -1.96
C ALA A 532 -32.75 26.35 -1.10
N GLU A 533 -33.15 25.10 -1.33
CA GLU A 533 -34.27 24.45 -0.63
C GLU A 533 -33.99 24.29 0.88
N ILE A 534 -32.76 23.93 1.27
CA ILE A 534 -32.40 23.76 2.68
C ILE A 534 -32.24 25.11 3.40
N SER A 535 -31.77 26.14 2.70
CA SER A 535 -31.61 27.48 3.26
C SER A 535 -32.86 28.35 3.16
N GLY A 536 -33.89 27.92 2.43
CA GLY A 536 -35.12 28.67 2.21
C GLY A 536 -34.93 29.94 1.36
N VAL A 537 -33.95 29.96 0.46
CA VAL A 537 -33.61 31.11 -0.42
C VAL A 537 -33.85 30.77 -1.88
N GLY A 538 -33.93 31.77 -2.76
CA GLY A 538 -34.00 31.55 -4.20
C GLY A 538 -32.70 30.93 -4.75
N ILE A 539 -32.77 30.16 -5.85
CA ILE A 539 -31.58 29.51 -6.44
C ILE A 539 -30.49 30.51 -6.84
N ASN A 540 -30.89 31.73 -7.26
CA ASN A 540 -29.97 32.81 -7.64
C ASN A 540 -29.37 33.55 -6.42
N GLU A 541 -29.92 33.33 -5.22
CA GLU A 541 -29.46 33.91 -3.96
C GLU A 541 -28.52 32.97 -3.20
N VAL A 542 -28.30 31.76 -3.73
CA VAL A 542 -27.38 30.78 -3.15
C VAL A 542 -25.96 31.30 -3.20
N THR A 543 -25.38 31.51 -2.03
CA THR A 543 -23.98 31.90 -1.88
C THR A 543 -23.04 30.77 -2.32
N LYS A 544 -21.81 31.12 -2.70
CA LYS A 544 -20.75 30.14 -3.01
C LYS A 544 -20.51 29.16 -1.86
N ASN A 545 -20.61 29.62 -0.60
CA ASN A 545 -20.42 28.76 0.56
C ASN A 545 -21.58 27.78 0.75
N GLN A 546 -22.83 28.24 0.62
CA GLN A 546 -24.01 27.36 0.68
C GLN A 546 -23.94 26.28 -0.40
N ARG A 547 -23.59 26.64 -1.64
CA ARG A 547 -23.39 25.67 -2.73
C ARG A 547 -22.26 24.69 -2.42
N ARG A 548 -21.15 25.16 -1.84
CA ARG A 548 -20.02 24.31 -1.43
C ARG A 548 -20.44 23.28 -0.37
N ASN A 549 -21.16 23.71 0.66
CA ASN A 549 -21.67 22.84 1.72
C ASN A 549 -22.67 21.83 1.15
N ALA A 550 -23.63 22.26 0.32
CA ALA A 550 -24.55 21.35 -0.36
C ALA A 550 -23.84 20.34 -1.26
N LYS A 551 -22.76 20.74 -1.94
CA LYS A 551 -21.91 19.81 -2.69
C LYS A 551 -21.25 18.79 -1.78
N ALA A 552 -20.63 19.22 -0.68
CA ALA A 552 -20.01 18.33 0.30
C ALA A 552 -21.02 17.33 0.89
N VAL A 553 -22.25 17.79 1.16
CA VAL A 553 -23.36 16.94 1.62
C VAL A 553 -23.79 15.96 0.54
N ASN A 554 -24.03 16.41 -0.69
CA ASN A 554 -24.48 15.54 -1.78
C ASN A 554 -23.50 14.40 -2.04
N PHE A 555 -22.20 14.68 -2.07
CA PHE A 555 -21.20 13.61 -2.18
C PHE A 555 -21.14 12.81 -0.87
N GLY A 556 -21.05 13.46 0.29
CA GLY A 556 -20.90 12.78 1.58
C GLY A 556 -22.05 11.84 1.96
N LEU A 557 -23.31 12.23 1.71
CA LEU A 557 -24.49 11.45 2.06
C LEU A 557 -24.71 10.26 1.12
N VAL A 558 -24.46 10.45 -0.18
CA VAL A 558 -24.35 9.33 -1.12
C VAL A 558 -23.31 8.31 -0.64
N TYR A 559 -22.31 8.77 0.11
CA TYR A 559 -21.25 7.95 0.70
C TYR A 559 -21.47 7.50 2.16
N GLY A 560 -22.66 7.72 2.72
CA GLY A 560 -23.02 7.32 4.08
C GLY A 560 -22.19 8.01 5.17
N VAL A 561 -21.74 9.25 4.93
CA VAL A 561 -21.00 10.05 5.91
C VAL A 561 -21.90 10.43 7.09
N SER A 562 -21.38 10.30 8.31
CA SER A 562 -22.10 10.68 9.54
C SER A 562 -22.10 12.20 9.75
N PRO A 563 -23.00 12.76 10.59
CA PRO A 563 -22.97 14.19 10.93
C PRO A 563 -21.58 14.66 11.39
N TYR A 564 -20.86 13.84 12.16
CA TYR A 564 -19.50 14.12 12.59
C TYR A 564 -18.49 14.17 11.42
N GLY A 565 -18.62 13.25 10.46
CA GLY A 565 -17.78 13.26 9.27
C GLY A 565 -18.08 14.43 8.34
N LEU A 566 -19.33 14.90 8.32
CA LEU A 566 -19.74 16.07 7.55
C LEU A 566 -19.19 17.35 8.16
N SER A 567 -19.34 17.55 9.48
CA SER A 567 -18.79 18.72 10.18
C SER A 567 -17.26 18.82 10.09
N ALA A 568 -16.56 17.70 9.89
CA ALA A 568 -15.11 17.71 9.69
C ALA A 568 -14.68 18.28 8.32
N ASN A 569 -15.61 18.38 7.37
CA ASN A 569 -15.35 18.79 5.99
C ASN A 569 -16.15 20.04 5.56
N THR A 570 -16.93 20.61 6.47
CA THR A 570 -17.74 21.83 6.27
C THR A 570 -17.56 22.78 7.44
N ASP A 571 -17.96 24.03 7.29
CA ASP A 571 -17.91 25.02 8.38
C ASP A 571 -19.03 24.82 9.42
N MET A 572 -19.71 23.67 9.41
CA MET A 572 -20.91 23.41 10.21
C MET A 572 -20.56 22.71 11.52
N SER A 573 -21.23 23.07 12.60
CA SER A 573 -21.24 22.28 13.83
C SER A 573 -21.87 20.90 13.59
N VAL A 574 -21.61 19.95 14.49
CA VAL A 574 -22.21 18.60 14.42
C VAL A 574 -23.75 18.67 14.50
N ALA A 575 -24.29 19.62 15.26
CA ALA A 575 -25.73 19.85 15.38
C ALA A 575 -26.34 20.35 14.06
N GLU A 576 -25.73 21.38 13.45
CA GLU A 576 -26.16 21.90 12.15
C GLU A 576 -26.02 20.84 11.06
N ALA A 577 -24.94 20.06 11.06
CA ALA A 577 -24.74 18.95 10.13
C ALA A 577 -25.85 17.91 10.25
N SER A 578 -26.25 17.56 11.48
CA SER A 578 -27.35 16.63 11.74
C SER A 578 -28.69 17.19 11.22
N GLU A 579 -28.99 18.45 11.52
CA GLU A 579 -30.20 19.12 11.04
C GLU A 579 -30.27 19.17 9.51
N TYR A 580 -29.15 19.49 8.87
CA TYR A 580 -29.03 19.55 7.41
C TYR A 580 -29.29 18.19 6.77
N ILE A 581 -28.72 17.11 7.32
CA ILE A 581 -28.95 15.74 6.86
C ILE A 581 -30.42 15.35 7.00
N ASN A 582 -31.06 15.73 8.11
CA ASN A 582 -32.49 15.47 8.32
C ASN A 582 -33.36 16.22 7.31
N LYS A 583 -33.10 17.51 7.07
CA LYS A 583 -33.80 18.29 6.04
C LYS A 583 -33.58 17.71 4.65
N TYR A 584 -32.35 17.33 4.32
CA TYR A 584 -32.00 16.69 3.05
C TYR A 584 -32.83 15.44 2.79
N PHE A 585 -32.94 14.53 3.77
CA PHE A 585 -33.73 13.31 3.58
C PHE A 585 -35.24 13.52 3.59
N THR A 586 -35.72 14.61 4.19
CA THR A 586 -37.13 15.02 4.08
C THR A 586 -37.43 15.51 2.65
N LEU A 587 -36.48 16.24 2.05
CA LEU A 587 -36.58 16.67 0.66
C LEU A 587 -36.39 15.51 -0.33
N HIS A 588 -35.48 14.59 -0.03
CA HIS A 588 -35.11 13.46 -0.89
C HIS A 588 -35.43 12.09 -0.24
N PRO A 589 -36.72 11.76 -0.04
CA PRO A 589 -37.11 10.53 0.62
C PRO A 589 -36.73 9.27 -0.18
N GLY A 590 -36.61 9.36 -1.51
CA GLY A 590 -36.20 8.24 -2.36
C GLY A 590 -34.78 7.79 -2.04
N ILE A 591 -33.88 8.74 -1.81
CA ILE A 591 -32.48 8.46 -1.45
C ILE A 591 -32.42 7.75 -0.08
N LYS A 592 -33.15 8.26 0.92
CA LYS A 592 -33.21 7.63 2.26
C LYS A 592 -33.72 6.20 2.18
N LYS A 593 -34.77 5.97 1.39
CA LYS A 593 -35.36 4.65 1.17
C LYS A 593 -34.34 3.70 0.55
N TYR A 594 -33.70 4.10 -0.56
CA TYR A 594 -32.68 3.30 -1.23
C TYR A 594 -31.52 2.92 -0.30
N MET A 595 -30.97 3.87 0.46
CA MET A 595 -29.86 3.59 1.38
C MET A 595 -30.24 2.53 2.43
N LYS A 596 -31.47 2.58 2.96
CA LYS A 596 -31.96 1.59 3.93
C LYS A 596 -32.13 0.22 3.26
N GLU A 597 -32.72 0.18 2.07
CA GLU A 597 -33.00 -1.05 1.34
C GLU A 597 -31.73 -1.76 0.89
N ILE A 598 -30.74 -1.04 0.35
CA ILE A 598 -29.49 -1.67 -0.11
C ILE A 598 -28.66 -2.23 1.05
N VAL A 599 -28.66 -1.56 2.20
CA VAL A 599 -28.00 -2.08 3.42
C VAL A 599 -28.73 -3.32 3.94
N ALA A 600 -30.06 -3.31 3.98
CA ALA A 600 -30.86 -4.46 4.39
C ALA A 600 -30.62 -5.66 3.44
N TYR A 601 -30.62 -5.40 2.13
CA TYR A 601 -30.30 -6.38 1.10
C TYR A 601 -28.91 -6.99 1.33
N ALA A 602 -27.89 -6.15 1.55
CA ALA A 602 -26.51 -6.59 1.76
C ALA A 602 -26.36 -7.45 3.03
N VAL A 603 -27.05 -7.10 4.12
CA VAL A 603 -27.06 -7.89 5.35
C VAL A 603 -27.73 -9.25 5.15
N GLN A 604 -28.83 -9.29 4.38
CA GLN A 604 -29.59 -10.51 4.12
C GLN A 604 -28.87 -11.46 3.15
N HIS A 605 -28.27 -10.93 2.08
CA HIS A 605 -27.71 -11.74 0.98
C HIS A 605 -26.20 -11.92 1.08
N GLY A 606 -25.51 -11.11 1.89
CA GLY A 606 -24.06 -11.13 2.04
C GLY A 606 -23.29 -10.37 0.96
N TYR A 607 -23.98 -9.75 -0.01
CA TYR A 607 -23.34 -9.02 -1.11
C TYR A 607 -24.21 -7.85 -1.62
N VAL A 608 -23.61 -7.00 -2.46
CA VAL A 608 -24.32 -6.01 -3.29
C VAL A 608 -23.90 -6.13 -4.75
N GLU A 609 -24.75 -5.67 -5.68
CA GLU A 609 -24.53 -5.76 -7.12
C GLU A 609 -24.67 -4.40 -7.83
N THR A 610 -23.92 -4.21 -8.92
CA THR A 610 -24.12 -3.08 -9.87
C THR A 610 -25.31 -3.33 -10.78
N LEU A 611 -25.73 -2.31 -11.55
CA LEU A 611 -26.78 -2.48 -12.59
C LEU A 611 -26.43 -3.55 -13.64
N PHE A 612 -25.14 -3.86 -13.80
CA PHE A 612 -24.64 -4.83 -14.76
C PHE A 612 -24.37 -6.20 -14.11
N GLY A 613 -24.68 -6.37 -12.82
CA GLY A 613 -24.53 -7.63 -12.10
C GLY A 613 -23.11 -7.87 -11.54
N ARG A 614 -22.24 -6.84 -11.47
CA ARG A 614 -20.95 -6.98 -10.78
C ARG A 614 -21.21 -7.12 -9.30
N ARG A 615 -20.77 -8.21 -8.68
CA ARG A 615 -21.00 -8.49 -7.26
C ARG A 615 -19.81 -8.09 -6.39
N ARG A 616 -20.08 -7.55 -5.21
CA ARG A 616 -19.12 -7.44 -4.10
C ARG A 616 -19.66 -8.17 -2.88
N GLU A 617 -18.97 -9.24 -2.50
CA GLU A 617 -19.18 -9.93 -1.23
C GLU A 617 -18.82 -9.01 -0.05
N MET A 618 -19.60 -9.09 1.02
CA MET A 618 -19.51 -8.20 2.19
C MET A 618 -19.60 -8.96 3.52
N PRO A 619 -18.71 -9.95 3.78
CA PRO A 619 -18.70 -10.70 5.04
C PRO A 619 -18.51 -9.78 6.27
N GLU A 620 -17.92 -8.60 6.09
CA GLU A 620 -17.69 -7.61 7.15
C GLU A 620 -18.99 -7.09 7.78
N LEU A 621 -20.14 -7.24 7.10
CA LEU A 621 -21.45 -6.89 7.66
C LEU A 621 -21.82 -7.75 8.88
N GLN A 622 -21.25 -8.95 8.99
CA GLN A 622 -21.48 -9.88 10.12
C GLN A 622 -20.47 -9.69 11.27
N SER A 623 -19.53 -8.75 11.15
CA SER A 623 -18.51 -8.52 12.19
C SER A 623 -19.11 -8.11 13.53
N SER A 624 -18.59 -8.62 14.65
CA SER A 624 -18.95 -8.14 15.98
C SER A 624 -18.46 -6.70 16.24
N ILE A 625 -17.44 -6.24 15.49
CA ILE A 625 -16.85 -4.91 15.62
C ILE A 625 -17.72 -3.86 14.92
N MET A 626 -18.31 -2.95 15.70
CA MET A 626 -19.22 -1.92 15.18
C MET A 626 -18.57 -1.02 14.11
N ALA A 627 -17.29 -0.66 14.27
CA ALA A 627 -16.58 0.15 13.29
C ALA A 627 -16.43 -0.55 11.93
N VAL A 628 -16.21 -1.88 11.93
CA VAL A 628 -16.09 -2.71 10.73
C VAL A 628 -17.46 -2.81 10.04
N ARG A 629 -18.52 -3.11 10.80
CA ARG A 629 -19.90 -3.12 10.24
C ARG A 629 -20.29 -1.77 9.63
N ASN A 630 -20.03 -0.66 10.33
CA ASN A 630 -20.37 0.68 9.82
C ASN A 630 -19.56 1.05 8.57
N ALA A 631 -18.31 0.57 8.45
CA ALA A 631 -17.55 0.71 7.20
C ALA A 631 -18.14 -0.14 6.07
N ALA A 632 -18.56 -1.37 6.37
CA ALA A 632 -19.20 -2.27 5.41
C ALA A 632 -20.56 -1.73 4.92
N GLN A 633 -21.39 -1.17 5.80
CA GLN A 633 -22.66 -0.54 5.41
C GLN A 633 -22.46 0.64 4.47
N ARG A 634 -21.46 1.49 4.72
CA ARG A 634 -21.09 2.58 3.80
C ARG A 634 -20.62 2.02 2.46
N ALA A 635 -19.78 0.98 2.48
CA ALA A 635 -19.33 0.32 1.27
C ALA A 635 -20.48 -0.33 0.47
N ALA A 636 -21.53 -0.82 1.13
CA ALA A 636 -22.71 -1.43 0.51
C ALA A 636 -23.53 -0.40 -0.29
N ILE A 637 -23.63 0.82 0.23
CA ILE A 637 -24.29 1.94 -0.47
C ILE A 637 -23.44 2.38 -1.67
N ASN A 638 -22.12 2.47 -1.48
CA ASN A 638 -21.21 3.07 -2.44
C ASN A 638 -20.93 2.18 -3.64
N MET A 639 -20.82 0.86 -3.42
CA MET A 639 -20.34 -0.06 -4.45
C MET A 639 -21.27 -0.13 -5.67
N PRO A 640 -22.61 -0.25 -5.55
CA PRO A 640 -23.51 -0.24 -6.70
C PRO A 640 -23.38 1.05 -7.53
N ILE A 641 -23.14 2.19 -6.88
CA ILE A 641 -23.04 3.49 -7.55
C ILE A 641 -21.71 3.61 -8.29
N GLN A 642 -20.60 3.45 -7.59
CA GLN A 642 -19.26 3.60 -8.17
C GLN A 642 -18.94 2.50 -9.18
N GLY A 643 -19.43 1.29 -8.94
CA GLY A 643 -19.23 0.16 -9.84
C GLY A 643 -20.06 0.27 -11.10
N THR A 644 -21.31 0.74 -11.02
CA THR A 644 -22.10 1.04 -12.22
C THR A 644 -21.41 2.13 -13.06
N ALA A 645 -20.87 3.19 -12.44
CA ALA A 645 -20.13 4.23 -13.15
C ALA A 645 -18.88 3.67 -13.85
N ALA A 646 -18.15 2.77 -13.18
CA ALA A 646 -16.99 2.10 -13.74
C ALA A 646 -17.37 1.20 -14.93
N ASP A 647 -18.40 0.36 -14.77
CA ASP A 647 -18.89 -0.54 -15.82
C ASP A 647 -19.35 0.26 -17.06
N MET A 648 -20.05 1.39 -16.87
CA MET A 648 -20.44 2.29 -17.96
C MET A 648 -19.23 2.87 -18.71
N LEU A 649 -18.19 3.31 -17.99
CA LEU A 649 -17.00 3.83 -18.63
C LEU A 649 -16.25 2.74 -19.42
N LYS A 650 -16.19 1.51 -18.90
CA LYS A 650 -15.62 0.36 -19.61
C LYS A 650 -16.36 0.09 -20.93
N LEU A 651 -17.70 0.11 -20.89
CA LEU A 651 -18.53 -0.01 -22.09
C LEU A 651 -18.23 1.12 -23.09
N ALA A 652 -18.11 2.36 -22.62
CA ALA A 652 -17.78 3.50 -23.46
C ALA A 652 -16.38 3.35 -24.09
N MET A 653 -15.39 2.85 -23.35
CA MET A 653 -14.05 2.59 -23.88
C MET A 653 -14.07 1.57 -25.01
N ILE A 654 -14.81 0.47 -24.85
CA ILE A 654 -14.97 -0.57 -25.88
C ILE A 654 -15.67 0.00 -27.12
N GLU A 655 -16.75 0.77 -26.92
CA GLU A 655 -17.50 1.38 -28.01
C GLU A 655 -16.64 2.39 -28.79
N VAL A 656 -15.88 3.24 -28.08
CA VAL A 656 -14.92 4.15 -28.71
C VAL A 656 -13.88 3.36 -29.48
N ALA A 657 -13.24 2.35 -28.87
CA ALA A 657 -12.19 1.55 -29.52
C ALA A 657 -12.68 0.85 -30.79
N LYS A 658 -13.95 0.41 -30.83
CA LYS A 658 -14.57 -0.24 -31.98
C LYS A 658 -14.69 0.68 -33.21
N TYR A 659 -15.11 1.93 -33.04
CA TYR A 659 -15.35 2.85 -34.17
C TYR A 659 -14.20 3.82 -34.44
N LEU A 660 -13.30 4.00 -33.48
CA LEU A 660 -12.19 4.94 -33.60
C LEU A 660 -11.34 4.72 -34.87
N PRO A 661 -10.97 3.48 -35.28
CA PRO A 661 -10.17 3.27 -36.49
C PRO A 661 -10.86 3.75 -37.78
N GLN A 662 -12.19 3.74 -37.83
CA GLN A 662 -12.98 4.19 -38.98
C GLN A 662 -13.11 5.72 -39.01
N VAL A 663 -13.09 6.35 -37.84
CA VAL A 663 -13.24 7.79 -37.66
C VAL A 663 -11.91 8.53 -37.81
N SER A 664 -10.87 8.01 -37.16
CA SER A 664 -9.51 8.56 -37.08
C SER A 664 -8.51 7.43 -36.77
N PRO A 665 -7.91 6.78 -37.79
CA PRO A 665 -6.98 5.66 -37.59
C PRO A 665 -5.67 6.07 -36.90
N LYS A 666 -5.37 7.37 -36.84
CA LYS A 666 -4.17 7.92 -36.17
C LYS A 666 -4.41 8.27 -34.71
N THR A 667 -5.67 8.35 -34.26
CA THR A 667 -5.97 8.65 -32.86
C THR A 667 -5.62 7.48 -31.96
N LYS A 668 -5.10 7.77 -30.77
CA LYS A 668 -4.77 6.78 -29.74
C LYS A 668 -5.52 7.08 -28.46
N MET A 669 -6.17 6.06 -27.89
CA MET A 669 -6.61 6.11 -26.50
C MET A 669 -5.39 5.96 -25.60
N LEU A 670 -5.25 6.84 -24.60
CA LEU A 670 -4.04 6.94 -23.78
C LEU A 670 -4.30 6.56 -22.32
N LEU A 671 -5.22 7.25 -21.65
CA LEU A 671 -5.45 7.10 -20.22
C LEU A 671 -6.93 7.04 -19.89
N GLN A 672 -7.25 6.26 -18.87
CA GLN A 672 -8.46 6.35 -18.10
C GLN A 672 -8.11 6.81 -16.68
N VAL A 673 -8.78 7.88 -16.22
CA VAL A 673 -8.56 8.49 -14.90
C VAL A 673 -9.89 8.79 -14.25
N HIS A 674 -10.28 8.01 -13.24
CA HIS A 674 -11.61 8.12 -12.60
C HIS A 674 -12.77 7.96 -13.58
N ASP A 675 -13.44 9.05 -13.96
CA ASP A 675 -14.53 9.10 -14.94
C ASP A 675 -14.13 9.84 -16.23
N GLU A 676 -12.83 10.11 -16.39
CA GLU A 676 -12.21 10.78 -17.53
C GLU A 676 -11.51 9.79 -18.46
N LEU A 677 -11.67 10.01 -19.77
CA LEU A 677 -10.95 9.34 -20.85
C LEU A 677 -10.08 10.34 -21.62
N VAL A 678 -8.79 10.03 -21.79
CA VAL A 678 -7.81 10.87 -22.48
C VAL A 678 -7.32 10.20 -23.76
N LEU A 679 -7.36 10.93 -24.86
CA LEU A 679 -6.95 10.50 -26.19
C LEU A 679 -5.95 11.48 -26.81
N GLU A 680 -5.02 10.96 -27.61
CA GLU A 680 -4.16 11.75 -28.50
C GLU A 680 -4.76 11.76 -29.90
N VAL A 681 -5.23 12.92 -30.35
CA VAL A 681 -6.01 13.09 -31.59
C VAL A 681 -5.30 14.02 -32.57
N PRO A 682 -5.29 13.74 -33.88
CA PRO A 682 -4.83 14.72 -34.87
C PRO A 682 -5.62 16.03 -34.73
N THR A 683 -4.96 17.19 -34.76
CA THR A 683 -5.60 18.49 -34.49
C THR A 683 -6.83 18.74 -35.39
N LYS A 684 -6.75 18.33 -36.66
CA LYS A 684 -7.83 18.50 -37.65
C LYS A 684 -9.06 17.61 -37.39
N GLU A 685 -8.90 16.55 -36.59
CA GLU A 685 -9.92 15.52 -36.38
C GLU A 685 -10.55 15.59 -34.97
N ALA A 686 -10.03 16.47 -34.10
CA ALA A 686 -10.44 16.59 -32.70
C ALA A 686 -11.96 16.75 -32.50
N LYS A 687 -12.65 17.55 -33.33
CA LYS A 687 -14.11 17.71 -33.24
C LYS A 687 -14.86 16.42 -33.59
N LYS A 688 -14.44 15.73 -34.65
CA LYS A 688 -15.08 14.49 -35.12
C LYS A 688 -14.87 13.36 -34.11
N VAL A 689 -13.66 13.21 -33.58
CA VAL A 689 -13.35 12.24 -32.53
C VAL A 689 -14.07 12.59 -31.23
N GLY A 690 -14.09 13.87 -30.84
CA GLY A 690 -14.84 14.33 -29.68
C GLY A 690 -16.31 13.97 -29.75
N LYS A 691 -16.94 14.13 -30.92
CA LYS A 691 -18.33 13.69 -31.15
C LYS A 691 -18.51 12.20 -30.93
N LEU A 692 -17.63 11.37 -31.49
CA LEU A 692 -17.66 9.92 -31.27
C LEU A 692 -17.58 9.57 -29.77
N VAL A 693 -16.59 10.12 -29.08
CA VAL A 693 -16.36 9.84 -27.65
C VAL A 693 -17.55 10.28 -26.81
N LYS A 694 -18.05 11.51 -27.03
CA LYS A 694 -19.23 12.03 -26.34
C LYS A 694 -20.45 11.14 -26.57
N THR A 695 -20.73 10.79 -27.82
CA THR A 695 -21.87 9.93 -28.16
C THR A 695 -21.75 8.55 -27.54
N ALA A 696 -20.56 7.94 -27.54
CA ALA A 696 -20.35 6.65 -26.88
C ALA A 696 -20.62 6.74 -25.37
N MET A 697 -19.99 7.71 -24.69
CA MET A 697 -20.15 7.90 -23.24
C MET A 697 -21.61 8.15 -22.83
N GLU A 698 -22.36 8.95 -23.59
CA GLU A 698 -23.75 9.30 -23.26
C GLU A 698 -24.77 8.19 -23.57
N ASN A 699 -24.45 7.21 -24.43
CA ASN A 699 -25.43 6.24 -24.95
C ASN A 699 -25.13 4.76 -24.64
N VAL A 700 -24.02 4.43 -23.96
CA VAL A 700 -23.70 3.04 -23.57
C VAL A 700 -24.73 2.39 -22.65
N TYR A 701 -25.53 3.19 -21.94
CA TYR A 701 -26.62 2.73 -21.10
C TYR A 701 -27.68 3.81 -20.96
N LYS A 702 -28.94 3.43 -20.71
CA LYS A 702 -30.04 4.37 -20.49
C LYS A 702 -30.43 4.41 -19.01
N LEU A 703 -30.04 5.48 -18.32
CA LEU A 703 -30.53 5.82 -16.98
C LEU A 703 -31.89 6.54 -17.07
N ASP A 704 -32.60 6.69 -15.95
CA ASP A 704 -33.86 7.47 -15.89
C ASP A 704 -33.63 8.99 -16.00
N VAL A 705 -32.38 9.42 -15.95
CA VAL A 705 -31.93 10.80 -16.13
C VAL A 705 -30.91 10.86 -17.27
N PRO A 706 -30.79 11.99 -17.99
CA PRO A 706 -29.82 12.13 -19.06
C PRO A 706 -28.40 11.87 -18.55
N ILE A 707 -27.57 11.17 -19.33
CA ILE A 707 -26.12 11.09 -19.11
C ILE A 707 -25.48 12.20 -19.92
N ILE A 708 -24.53 12.93 -19.33
CA ILE A 708 -23.85 14.05 -19.98
C ILE A 708 -22.35 13.82 -19.89
N ALA A 709 -21.66 13.96 -21.02
CA ALA A 709 -20.20 13.99 -21.09
C ALA A 709 -19.71 15.36 -21.59
N ASN A 710 -18.70 15.89 -20.92
CA ASN A 710 -17.99 17.10 -21.35
C ASN A 710 -16.77 16.68 -22.16
N VAL A 711 -16.43 17.44 -23.19
CA VAL A 711 -15.23 17.19 -23.98
C VAL A 711 -14.40 18.46 -24.09
N SER A 712 -13.11 18.31 -23.84
CA SER A 712 -12.11 19.36 -23.96
C SER A 712 -10.94 18.89 -24.81
N ALA A 713 -10.22 19.82 -25.43
CA ALA A 713 -9.00 19.53 -26.16
C ALA A 713 -7.94 20.61 -25.94
N GLY A 714 -6.67 20.22 -25.97
CA GLY A 714 -5.55 21.13 -25.78
C GLY A 714 -4.19 20.51 -26.11
N PRO A 715 -3.11 21.31 -26.13
CA PRO A 715 -1.76 20.82 -26.40
C PRO A 715 -1.18 20.00 -25.23
N SER A 716 -1.71 20.19 -24.02
CA SER A 716 -1.31 19.44 -22.83
C SER A 716 -2.51 19.15 -21.94
N TRP A 717 -2.37 18.17 -21.04
CA TRP A 717 -3.44 17.72 -20.17
C TRP A 717 -3.83 18.81 -19.16
N GLY A 718 -2.88 19.66 -18.78
CA GLY A 718 -3.12 20.86 -17.96
C GLY A 718 -3.63 22.09 -18.72
N ALA A 719 -3.79 22.02 -20.04
CA ALA A 719 -4.18 23.16 -20.88
C ALA A 719 -5.28 22.80 -21.91
N THR A 720 -6.25 21.99 -21.50
CA THR A 720 -7.43 21.68 -22.35
C THR A 720 -8.50 22.77 -22.24
N SER A 721 -9.26 22.95 -23.30
CA SER A 721 -10.40 23.88 -23.36
C SER A 721 -11.62 23.18 -23.92
N THR A 722 -12.81 23.49 -23.40
CA THR A 722 -14.06 22.88 -23.86
C THR A 722 -14.23 23.10 -25.36
N ILE A 723 -14.47 22.02 -26.09
CA ILE A 723 -14.78 22.10 -27.52
C ILE A 723 -16.29 22.00 -27.73
N LYS A 724 -16.84 22.88 -28.56
CA LYS A 724 -18.24 22.77 -28.99
C LYS A 724 -18.36 21.63 -30.01
N ILE A 725 -19.17 20.63 -29.67
CA ILE A 725 -19.43 19.40 -30.42
C ILE A 725 -20.88 19.38 -30.87
#